data_AF-A0A0A8UST7-F1
#
_entry.id   AF-A0A0A8UST7-F1
#
_cell.length_a   1.000
_cell.length_b   1.000
_cell.length_c   1.000
_cell.angle_alpha   90.00
_cell.angle_beta   90.00
_cell.angle_gamma   90.00
#
_symmetry.space_group_name_H-M   'P 1'
#
loop_
_entity.id
_entity.type
_entity.pdbx_description
1 polymer ?
#
loop_
_entity_poly.entity_id
_entity_poly.type
_entity_poly.pdbx_seq_one_letter_code
_entity_poly.pdbx_strand_id
1 'polypeptide(L)'
;MPTKVLFAFAGTGDTAKKIQGIYEKEAFNDNVIRVYFNGCQDKAIGGRTPGIGYISPNLDTVARKLRKCFDNEAKLSLASLKKEFGTAIIVEGVTGNDTQIQVADISLTGFSRGAVTTFAIARHLDDLDIPMSLFSRDPVPGESKQVIQADETEFNKNFDLRHCRNIKSATVILGVYKKNVNPIHNKFFRQMVPVFNDACKTTIYTVPKEKHLSWSVFAANHQLDYLQKRGLTSDLNPHSEKKTSLHFIPKILQQKFHSGVYGRPLGLPRRYKDKLLDILSESHSTISDSDSIKKGQALYALDASPNFRFKYKLYQAIKGNLLSSKALREFLVEFENINEYVFRNYSGNQNDIDQFKASVHQLLLDYPISKATHSQKEGLRQDVLSALHKLKDKIPRCYYSDLHNFMTVFLKDNVIFHQDLANYINETETFASKPNTTSKMDPMMSIDQIQNASILAETLYHMSERSRASSYEKYANNLPQIIKTVKQLGNILRFLSPVQIENTLEHPKIIQLINTIDDVNVVMGKLFTHEQRKQVFIVMKDRLPKLSMNFEQLGKLMQYLSYDKNKQLLNLISFEKIRAKSPSDILMLFKHFNSHQIEYFLPIIESKLKTFFSNTPNPRAIFGVYKFLQEQVVSQTGNRILTQIFSSLPIHGLAAKSDEELFTADPECTDETGSHISIRVK
;
A
#
# COMPACT_ATOMS: atom_id res chain seq x y z
N MET A 1 -22.70 -43.17 -5.38
CA MET A 1 -22.39 -41.72 -5.51
C MET A 1 -21.31 -41.55 -6.58
N PRO A 2 -21.30 -40.46 -7.37
CA PRO A 2 -20.23 -40.24 -8.35
C PRO A 2 -18.87 -40.14 -7.66
N THR A 3 -17.85 -40.82 -8.20
CA THR A 3 -16.52 -40.87 -7.61
C THR A 3 -15.79 -39.55 -7.80
N LYS A 4 -15.16 -39.07 -6.72
CA LYS A 4 -14.35 -37.86 -6.71
C LYS A 4 -12.89 -38.23 -6.48
N VAL A 5 -11.98 -37.44 -7.03
CA VAL A 5 -10.54 -37.62 -6.78
C VAL A 5 -9.94 -36.35 -6.21
N LEU A 6 -9.21 -36.48 -5.09
CA LEU A 6 -8.36 -35.45 -4.52
C LEU A 6 -6.90 -35.74 -4.88
N PHE A 7 -6.29 -34.88 -5.70
CA PHE A 7 -4.86 -34.88 -5.93
C PHE A 7 -4.19 -33.81 -5.05
N ALA A 8 -3.31 -34.23 -4.14
CA ALA A 8 -2.65 -33.37 -3.17
C ALA A 8 -1.13 -33.37 -3.36
N PHE A 9 -0.56 -32.20 -3.67
CA PHE A 9 0.84 -32.05 -4.08
C PHE A 9 1.71 -31.41 -3.00
N ALA A 10 2.82 -32.07 -2.68
CA ALA A 10 3.80 -31.55 -1.74
C ALA A 10 4.63 -30.38 -2.27
N GLY A 11 5.00 -29.50 -1.35
CA GLY A 11 5.98 -28.46 -1.60
C GLY A 11 7.39 -29.05 -1.75
N THR A 12 8.32 -28.23 -2.22
CA THR A 12 9.73 -28.59 -2.31
C THR A 12 10.27 -29.11 -0.97
N GLY A 13 10.85 -30.31 -0.97
CA GLY A 13 11.41 -30.96 0.21
C GLY A 13 10.43 -31.78 1.05
N ASP A 14 9.13 -31.76 0.72
CA ASP A 14 8.11 -32.57 1.39
C ASP A 14 7.77 -33.86 0.62
N THR A 15 7.10 -34.80 1.28
CA THR A 15 6.78 -36.13 0.76
C THR A 15 5.29 -36.43 0.78
N ALA A 16 4.84 -37.39 -0.04
CA ALA A 16 3.48 -37.92 -0.05
C ALA A 16 3.06 -38.39 1.35
N LYS A 17 3.94 -39.09 2.07
CA LYS A 17 3.68 -39.57 3.44
C LYS A 17 3.39 -38.45 4.44
N LYS A 18 4.13 -37.33 4.34
CA LYS A 18 3.90 -36.18 5.21
C LYS A 18 2.53 -35.55 4.94
N ILE A 19 2.15 -35.43 3.66
CA ILE A 19 0.84 -34.89 3.30
C ILE A 19 -0.29 -35.84 3.70
N GLN A 20 -0.16 -37.13 3.44
CA GLN A 20 -1.09 -38.16 3.88
C GLN A 20 -1.36 -38.01 5.38
N GLY A 21 -0.32 -37.94 6.22
CA GLY A 21 -0.48 -37.76 7.67
C GLY A 21 -1.12 -36.44 8.11
N ILE A 22 -1.21 -35.44 7.23
CA ILE A 22 -1.95 -34.19 7.47
C ILE A 22 -3.42 -34.37 7.11
N TYR A 23 -3.72 -34.93 5.94
CA TYR A 23 -5.08 -35.02 5.41
C TYR A 23 -5.88 -36.18 6.00
N GLU A 24 -5.26 -37.34 6.22
CA GLU A 24 -5.93 -38.54 6.79
C GLU A 24 -6.25 -38.40 8.30
N LYS A 25 -6.10 -37.19 8.86
CA LYS A 25 -6.71 -36.83 10.16
C LYS A 25 -8.19 -36.52 10.06
N GLU A 26 -8.67 -36.22 8.85
CA GLU A 26 -10.07 -35.93 8.57
C GLU A 26 -10.77 -37.19 8.03
N ALA A 27 -12.08 -37.31 8.28
CA ALA A 27 -12.89 -38.41 7.78
C ALA A 27 -13.37 -38.11 6.35
N PHE A 28 -12.76 -38.76 5.36
CA PHE A 28 -13.17 -38.64 3.96
C PHE A 28 -14.36 -39.54 3.64
N ASN A 29 -15.22 -39.08 2.74
CA ASN A 29 -16.36 -39.86 2.26
C ASN A 29 -15.89 -41.06 1.43
N ASP A 30 -16.65 -42.15 1.45
CA ASP A 30 -16.29 -43.44 0.80
C ASP A 30 -16.09 -43.34 -0.71
N ASN A 31 -16.71 -42.36 -1.37
CA ASN A 31 -16.60 -42.13 -2.81
C ASN A 31 -15.41 -41.22 -3.21
N VAL A 32 -14.45 -40.99 -2.32
CA VAL A 32 -13.34 -40.06 -2.52
C VAL A 32 -12.01 -40.80 -2.53
N ILE A 33 -11.39 -40.85 -3.70
CA ILE A 33 -10.03 -41.36 -3.86
C ILE A 33 -9.05 -40.23 -3.60
N ARG A 34 -8.00 -40.50 -2.84
CA ARG A 34 -7.03 -39.49 -2.42
C ARG A 34 -5.66 -39.93 -2.87
N VAL A 35 -4.98 -39.07 -3.61
CA VAL A 35 -3.64 -39.34 -4.14
C VAL A 35 -2.69 -38.25 -3.68
N TYR A 36 -1.73 -38.65 -2.86
CA TYR A 36 -0.72 -37.78 -2.28
C TYR A 36 0.57 -37.90 -3.07
N PHE A 37 1.13 -36.78 -3.53
CA PHE A 37 2.37 -36.75 -4.31
C PHE A 37 3.54 -36.21 -3.49
N ASN A 38 4.72 -36.74 -3.75
CA ASN A 38 6.00 -36.15 -3.34
C ASN A 38 6.18 -34.73 -3.92
N GLY A 39 7.11 -33.98 -3.33
CA GLY A 39 7.47 -32.65 -3.82
C GLY A 39 8.25 -32.68 -5.14
N CYS A 40 8.42 -31.51 -5.74
CA CYS A 40 9.03 -31.33 -7.06
C CYS A 40 10.50 -31.80 -7.18
N GLN A 41 11.17 -32.06 -6.05
CA GLN A 41 12.50 -32.66 -6.02
C GLN A 41 12.51 -34.12 -6.49
N ASP A 42 11.37 -34.80 -6.45
CA ASP A 42 11.28 -36.17 -6.96
C ASP A 42 11.31 -36.17 -8.49
N LYS A 43 12.14 -37.01 -9.10
CA LYS A 43 12.29 -37.09 -10.56
C LYS A 43 10.99 -37.48 -11.26
N ALA A 44 10.13 -38.28 -10.62
CA ALA A 44 8.82 -38.63 -11.17
C ALA A 44 7.86 -37.42 -11.17
N ILE A 45 8.14 -36.40 -10.36
CA ILE A 45 7.30 -35.21 -10.21
C ILE A 45 7.87 -34.03 -10.99
N GLY A 46 9.10 -33.61 -10.70
CA GLY A 46 9.76 -32.47 -11.34
C GLY A 46 10.62 -32.80 -12.56
N GLY A 47 10.70 -34.08 -12.98
CA GLY A 47 11.38 -34.50 -14.21
C GLY A 47 12.90 -34.38 -14.22
N ARG A 48 13.51 -33.94 -13.13
CA ARG A 48 14.95 -33.73 -13.01
C ARG A 48 15.51 -34.47 -11.81
N THR A 49 16.82 -34.66 -11.77
CA THR A 49 17.50 -35.26 -10.62
C THR A 49 17.25 -34.42 -9.36
N PRO A 50 17.25 -35.02 -8.15
CA PRO A 50 16.85 -34.32 -6.92
C PRO A 50 17.49 -32.94 -6.75
N GLY A 51 18.81 -32.80 -6.94
CA GLY A 51 19.51 -31.51 -6.83
C GLY A 51 19.00 -30.43 -7.78
N ILE A 52 18.68 -30.78 -9.03
CA ILE A 52 18.17 -29.81 -10.02
C ILE A 52 16.67 -29.57 -9.84
N GLY A 53 15.89 -30.61 -9.49
CA GLY A 53 14.46 -30.49 -9.20
C GLY A 53 14.16 -29.59 -7.99
N TYR A 54 15.10 -29.48 -7.04
CA TYR A 54 15.05 -28.50 -5.96
C TYR A 54 15.14 -27.04 -6.44
N ILE A 55 15.79 -26.77 -7.58
CA ILE A 55 16.08 -25.41 -8.03
C ILE A 55 15.18 -25.01 -9.20
N SER A 56 15.01 -25.89 -10.17
CA SER A 56 14.29 -25.65 -11.42
C SER A 56 13.61 -26.96 -11.86
N PRO A 57 12.47 -27.32 -11.24
CA PRO A 57 11.69 -28.47 -11.69
C PRO A 57 11.00 -28.18 -13.01
N ASN A 58 10.57 -29.24 -13.70
CA ASN A 58 9.65 -29.18 -14.83
C ASN A 58 8.31 -29.83 -14.45
N LEU A 59 7.33 -29.01 -14.04
CA LEU A 59 6.06 -29.52 -13.50
C LEU A 59 5.16 -30.13 -14.58
N ASP A 60 5.45 -29.91 -15.86
CA ASP A 60 4.83 -30.65 -16.98
C ASP A 60 5.15 -32.16 -16.93
N THR A 61 6.15 -32.57 -16.15
CA THR A 61 6.44 -34.00 -15.95
C THR A 61 5.31 -34.69 -15.23
N VAL A 62 4.97 -34.25 -14.01
CA VAL A 62 3.84 -34.81 -13.26
C VAL A 62 2.53 -34.60 -14.00
N ALA A 63 2.34 -33.45 -14.65
CA ALA A 63 1.12 -33.14 -15.38
C ALA A 63 0.85 -34.11 -16.54
N ARG A 64 1.85 -34.33 -17.42
CA ARG A 64 1.73 -35.28 -18.54
C ARG A 64 1.59 -36.73 -18.06
N LYS A 65 2.33 -37.12 -17.02
CA LYS A 65 2.21 -38.46 -16.44
C LYS A 65 0.83 -38.71 -15.84
N LEU A 66 0.27 -37.72 -15.14
CA LEU A 66 -1.07 -37.85 -14.59
C LEU A 66 -2.12 -37.92 -15.71
N ARG A 67 -2.00 -37.09 -16.76
CA ARG A 67 -2.90 -37.16 -17.92
C ARG A 67 -2.91 -38.53 -18.59
N LYS A 68 -1.75 -39.21 -18.70
CA LYS A 68 -1.63 -40.59 -19.21
C LYS A 68 -2.32 -41.64 -18.34
N CYS A 69 -2.62 -41.32 -17.08
CA CYS A 69 -3.36 -42.21 -16.21
C CYS A 69 -4.88 -42.16 -16.45
N PHE A 70 -5.35 -41.23 -17.28
CA PHE A 70 -6.73 -41.17 -17.74
C PHE A 70 -6.85 -41.67 -19.17
N ASP A 71 -7.90 -42.42 -19.47
CA ASP A 71 -8.27 -42.75 -20.84
C ASP A 71 -9.09 -41.62 -21.50
N ASN A 72 -9.58 -41.87 -22.73
CA ASN A 72 -10.39 -40.91 -23.48
C ASN A 72 -11.83 -40.80 -22.95
N GLU A 73 -12.25 -41.72 -22.07
CA GLU A 73 -13.56 -41.71 -21.39
C GLU A 73 -13.45 -41.10 -19.99
N ALA A 74 -12.29 -40.51 -19.68
CA ALA A 74 -11.97 -39.88 -18.40
C ALA A 74 -12.01 -40.84 -17.20
N LYS A 75 -11.72 -42.12 -17.42
CA LYS A 75 -11.51 -43.12 -16.36
C LYS A 75 -10.05 -43.10 -15.91
N LEU A 76 -9.84 -43.03 -14.60
CA LEU A 76 -8.54 -43.06 -13.95
C LEU A 76 -8.08 -44.50 -13.73
N SER A 77 -6.89 -44.84 -14.25
CA SER A 77 -6.23 -46.13 -14.03
C SER A 77 -5.29 -46.08 -12.83
N LEU A 78 -5.63 -46.81 -11.76
CA LEU A 78 -4.79 -46.94 -10.56
C LEU A 78 -3.50 -47.72 -10.85
N ALA A 79 -3.55 -48.67 -11.79
CA ALA A 79 -2.38 -49.40 -12.24
C ALA A 79 -1.40 -48.48 -12.98
N SER A 80 -1.92 -47.60 -13.86
CA SER A 80 -1.10 -46.60 -14.55
C SER A 80 -0.50 -45.60 -13.57
N LEU A 81 -1.25 -45.15 -12.56
CA LEU A 81 -0.72 -44.28 -11.50
C LEU A 81 0.47 -44.92 -10.78
N LYS A 82 0.32 -46.16 -10.30
CA LYS A 82 1.41 -46.89 -9.63
C LYS A 82 2.62 -47.09 -10.56
N LYS A 83 2.38 -47.36 -11.85
CA LYS A 83 3.45 -47.52 -12.84
C LYS A 83 4.22 -46.22 -13.11
N GLU A 84 3.52 -45.10 -13.31
CA GLU A 84 4.12 -43.82 -13.68
C GLU A 84 4.85 -43.13 -12.53
N PHE A 85 4.37 -43.32 -11.29
CA PHE A 85 4.86 -42.61 -10.11
C PHE A 85 5.55 -43.50 -9.08
N GLY A 86 5.27 -44.81 -9.04
CA GLY A 86 5.88 -45.73 -8.07
C GLY A 86 5.73 -45.23 -6.63
N THR A 87 6.86 -45.15 -5.92
CA THR A 87 6.91 -44.66 -4.53
C THR A 87 6.74 -43.14 -4.39
N ALA A 88 6.61 -42.40 -5.50
CA ALA A 88 6.39 -40.95 -5.47
C ALA A 88 4.95 -40.57 -5.10
N ILE A 89 4.04 -41.55 -5.03
CA ILE A 89 2.65 -41.35 -4.63
C ILE A 89 2.21 -42.32 -3.53
N ILE A 90 1.16 -41.93 -2.81
CA ILE A 90 0.35 -42.79 -1.95
C ILE A 90 -1.10 -42.62 -2.39
N VAL A 91 -1.83 -43.74 -2.51
CA VAL A 91 -3.24 -43.77 -2.94
C VAL A 91 -4.08 -44.34 -1.80
N GLU A 92 -5.13 -43.62 -1.42
CA GLU A 92 -6.07 -43.96 -0.35
C GLU A 92 -7.52 -43.87 -0.84
N GLY A 93 -8.45 -44.47 -0.10
CA GLY A 93 -9.89 -44.40 -0.41
C GLY A 93 -10.33 -45.27 -1.58
N VAL A 94 -9.60 -46.37 -1.84
CA VAL A 94 -9.95 -47.35 -2.88
C VAL A 94 -10.48 -48.60 -2.19
N THR A 95 -11.73 -48.96 -2.48
CA THR A 95 -12.35 -50.20 -2.02
C THR A 95 -12.53 -51.14 -3.20
N GLY A 96 -12.01 -52.37 -3.11
CA GLY A 96 -12.13 -53.39 -4.15
C GLY A 96 -10.93 -53.49 -5.10
N ASN A 97 -11.06 -54.36 -6.11
CA ASN A 97 -10.02 -54.67 -7.10
C ASN A 97 -10.11 -53.82 -8.38
N ASP A 98 -11.00 -52.82 -8.42
CA ASP A 98 -11.21 -51.99 -9.61
C ASP A 98 -9.94 -51.21 -9.94
N THR A 99 -9.40 -51.49 -11.13
CA THR A 99 -8.17 -50.88 -11.62
C THR A 99 -8.42 -49.63 -12.46
N GLN A 100 -9.66 -49.43 -12.93
CA GLN A 100 -10.12 -48.27 -13.71
C GLN A 100 -11.39 -47.69 -13.09
N ILE A 101 -11.39 -46.37 -12.89
CA ILE A 101 -12.42 -45.70 -12.10
C ILE A 101 -12.94 -44.49 -12.85
N GLN A 102 -14.25 -44.43 -13.10
CA GLN A 102 -14.88 -43.24 -13.67
C GLN A 102 -14.78 -42.07 -12.69
N VAL A 103 -14.13 -40.98 -13.08
CA VAL A 103 -14.00 -39.79 -12.25
C VAL A 103 -15.03 -38.75 -12.69
N ALA A 104 -15.82 -38.26 -11.74
CA ALA A 104 -16.85 -37.25 -12.00
C ALA A 104 -16.44 -35.83 -11.55
N ASP A 105 -15.47 -35.72 -10.63
CA ASP A 105 -14.99 -34.45 -10.11
C ASP A 105 -13.54 -34.57 -9.66
N ILE A 106 -12.73 -33.57 -10.00
CA ILE A 106 -11.32 -33.50 -9.60
C ILE A 106 -11.11 -32.31 -8.67
N SER A 107 -10.53 -32.58 -7.52
CA SER A 107 -10.08 -31.57 -6.57
C SER A 107 -8.56 -31.56 -6.50
N LEU A 108 -7.95 -30.41 -6.76
CA LEU A 108 -6.50 -30.22 -6.74
C LEU A 108 -6.12 -29.36 -5.54
N THR A 109 -5.08 -29.74 -4.82
CA THR A 109 -4.57 -28.96 -3.69
C THR A 109 -3.06 -29.05 -3.56
N GLY A 110 -2.43 -27.98 -3.11
CA GLY A 110 -0.98 -28.00 -2.92
C GLY A 110 -0.44 -26.83 -2.13
N PHE A 111 0.84 -26.92 -1.79
CA PHE A 111 1.60 -25.86 -1.11
C PHE A 111 2.87 -25.51 -1.87
N SER A 112 3.25 -24.23 -1.92
CA SER A 112 4.51 -23.78 -2.55
C SER A 112 4.57 -24.19 -4.03
N ARG A 113 5.62 -24.88 -4.47
CA ARG A 113 5.65 -25.46 -5.83
C ARG A 113 4.58 -26.51 -6.08
N GLY A 114 4.15 -27.24 -5.05
CA GLY A 114 2.99 -28.14 -5.16
C GLY A 114 1.70 -27.36 -5.47
N ALA A 115 1.57 -26.12 -5.00
CA ALA A 115 0.47 -25.25 -5.41
C ALA A 115 0.59 -24.84 -6.88
N VAL A 116 1.79 -24.59 -7.41
CA VAL A 116 1.99 -24.37 -8.85
C VAL A 116 1.72 -25.64 -9.67
N THR A 117 2.02 -26.82 -9.12
CA THR A 117 1.66 -28.10 -9.73
C THR A 117 0.16 -28.23 -9.96
N THR A 118 -0.70 -27.69 -9.07
CA THR A 118 -2.16 -27.68 -9.32
C THR A 118 -2.54 -26.96 -10.62
N PHE A 119 -1.82 -25.89 -10.97
CA PHE A 119 -2.04 -25.14 -12.21
C PHE A 119 -1.57 -25.92 -13.44
N ALA A 120 -0.37 -26.53 -13.35
CA ALA A 120 0.15 -27.37 -14.42
C ALA A 120 -0.76 -28.57 -14.69
N ILE A 121 -1.24 -29.24 -13.64
CA ILE A 121 -2.17 -30.36 -13.75
C ILE A 121 -3.48 -29.91 -14.39
N ALA A 122 -4.05 -28.79 -13.93
CA ALA A 122 -5.30 -28.28 -14.48
C ALA A 122 -5.19 -28.02 -16.00
N ARG A 123 -4.08 -27.44 -16.46
CA ARG A 123 -3.82 -27.24 -17.90
C ARG A 123 -3.77 -28.55 -18.69
N HIS A 124 -3.15 -29.59 -18.14
CA HIS A 124 -2.98 -30.88 -18.84
C HIS A 124 -4.19 -31.80 -18.73
N LEU A 125 -5.16 -31.51 -17.86
CA LEU A 125 -6.40 -32.28 -17.71
C LEU A 125 -7.62 -31.55 -18.29
N ASP A 126 -7.43 -30.39 -18.94
CA ASP A 126 -8.53 -29.61 -19.53
C ASP A 126 -9.33 -30.41 -20.56
N ASP A 127 -8.65 -31.26 -21.33
CA ASP A 127 -9.23 -32.08 -22.40
C ASP A 127 -10.14 -33.21 -21.91
N LEU A 128 -10.11 -33.55 -20.62
CA LEU A 128 -10.96 -34.58 -20.03
C LEU A 128 -12.42 -34.12 -19.83
N ASP A 129 -12.68 -32.81 -19.89
CA ASP A 129 -13.97 -32.18 -19.56
C ASP A 129 -14.55 -32.56 -18.18
N ILE A 130 -13.73 -33.10 -17.28
CA ILE A 130 -14.11 -33.33 -15.88
C ILE A 130 -14.07 -32.00 -15.13
N PRO A 131 -15.12 -31.60 -14.40
CA PRO A 131 -15.09 -30.43 -13.52
C PRO A 131 -13.91 -30.47 -12.54
N MET A 132 -13.14 -29.39 -12.52
CA MET A 132 -11.99 -29.23 -11.61
C MET A 132 -12.18 -28.09 -10.62
N SER A 133 -11.71 -28.29 -9.39
CA SER A 133 -11.58 -27.25 -8.38
C SER A 133 -10.15 -27.21 -7.82
N LEU A 134 -9.64 -26.01 -7.57
CA LEU A 134 -8.26 -25.80 -7.10
C LEU A 134 -8.23 -25.12 -5.74
N PHE A 135 -7.33 -25.60 -4.87
CA PHE A 135 -6.93 -24.93 -3.64
C PHE A 135 -5.39 -24.81 -3.58
N SER A 136 -4.86 -23.63 -3.88
CA SER A 136 -3.44 -23.41 -4.07
C SER A 136 -2.89 -22.52 -2.96
N ARG A 137 -2.14 -23.11 -2.03
CA ARG A 137 -1.55 -22.39 -0.90
C ARG A 137 -0.14 -21.94 -1.23
N ASP A 138 0.09 -20.65 -1.14
CA ASP A 138 1.39 -20.02 -1.30
C ASP A 138 2.12 -20.41 -2.60
N PRO A 139 1.47 -20.33 -3.78
CA PRO A 139 2.04 -20.78 -5.06
C PRO A 139 3.34 -20.04 -5.41
N VAL A 140 4.46 -20.75 -5.33
CA VAL A 140 5.81 -20.24 -5.65
C VAL A 140 6.34 -21.01 -6.85
N PRO A 141 6.55 -20.38 -8.02
CA PRO A 141 7.07 -21.08 -9.20
C PRO A 141 8.58 -21.36 -9.03
N GLY A 142 9.28 -20.47 -8.33
CA GLY A 142 10.66 -20.69 -7.89
C GLY A 142 11.72 -20.13 -8.81
N GLU A 143 11.34 -19.30 -9.78
CA GLU A 143 12.24 -18.54 -10.63
C GLU A 143 12.51 -17.14 -10.10
N SER A 144 13.66 -16.60 -10.49
CA SER A 144 13.98 -15.21 -10.18
C SER A 144 13.22 -14.26 -11.11
N LYS A 145 13.00 -13.02 -10.66
CA LYS A 145 12.36 -11.97 -11.47
C LYS A 145 13.03 -11.75 -12.84
N GLN A 146 14.34 -11.99 -12.95
CA GLN A 146 15.10 -11.71 -14.18
C GLN A 146 14.79 -12.70 -15.31
N VAL A 147 14.44 -13.94 -14.96
CA VAL A 147 14.26 -15.03 -15.93
C VAL A 147 12.81 -15.47 -16.05
N ILE A 148 11.91 -14.94 -15.20
CA ILE A 148 10.52 -15.38 -15.15
C ILE A 148 9.73 -15.13 -16.44
N GLN A 149 10.21 -14.23 -17.30
CA GLN A 149 9.57 -13.96 -18.60
C GLN A 149 10.03 -14.93 -19.70
N ALA A 150 10.90 -15.89 -19.40
CA ALA A 150 11.28 -16.93 -20.35
C ALA A 150 10.20 -18.02 -20.42
N ASP A 151 9.91 -18.49 -21.64
CA ASP A 151 8.78 -19.38 -21.96
C ASP A 151 8.84 -20.72 -21.20
N GLU A 152 10.04 -21.17 -20.86
CA GLU A 152 10.29 -22.43 -20.16
C GLU A 152 10.06 -22.38 -18.64
N THR A 153 9.77 -21.21 -18.07
CA THR A 153 9.58 -21.07 -16.61
C THR A 153 8.21 -21.56 -16.14
N GLU A 154 8.15 -22.05 -14.90
CA GLU A 154 6.90 -22.53 -14.31
C GLU A 154 5.89 -21.40 -14.07
N PHE A 155 6.33 -20.15 -14.01
CA PHE A 155 5.42 -19.01 -14.06
C PHE A 155 4.78 -18.88 -15.44
N ASN A 156 5.58 -18.74 -16.51
CA ASN A 156 5.06 -18.49 -17.86
C ASN A 156 4.19 -19.64 -18.39
N LYS A 157 4.47 -20.89 -18.02
CA LYS A 157 3.61 -22.02 -18.41
C LYS A 157 2.25 -22.05 -17.73
N ASN A 158 2.12 -21.44 -16.54
CA ASN A 158 1.00 -21.68 -15.64
C ASN A 158 0.30 -20.40 -15.16
N PHE A 159 0.68 -19.22 -15.66
CA PHE A 159 0.05 -17.95 -15.28
C PHE A 159 -1.27 -17.67 -16.01
N ASP A 160 -1.46 -18.18 -17.23
CA ASP A 160 -2.68 -17.99 -18.01
C ASP A 160 -3.42 -19.32 -18.16
N LEU A 161 -4.52 -19.45 -17.41
CA LEU A 161 -5.42 -20.59 -17.44
C LEU A 161 -6.80 -20.21 -18.00
N ARG A 162 -6.92 -19.08 -18.72
CA ARG A 162 -8.20 -18.67 -19.33
C ARG A 162 -8.73 -19.67 -20.36
N HIS A 163 -7.83 -20.41 -20.99
CA HIS A 163 -8.16 -21.45 -21.94
C HIS A 163 -8.80 -22.68 -21.28
N CYS A 164 -8.52 -22.94 -20.00
CA CYS A 164 -9.06 -24.08 -19.28
C CYS A 164 -10.54 -23.88 -18.94
N ARG A 165 -11.44 -24.66 -19.55
CA ARG A 165 -12.90 -24.51 -19.44
C ARG A 165 -13.51 -25.37 -18.33
N ASN A 166 -12.81 -26.42 -17.94
CA ASN A 166 -13.28 -27.36 -16.92
C ASN A 166 -12.95 -26.90 -15.48
N ILE A 167 -12.12 -25.86 -15.30
CA ILE A 167 -11.88 -25.24 -13.99
C ILE A 167 -13.13 -24.46 -13.55
N LYS A 168 -13.88 -25.01 -12.58
CA LYS A 168 -15.13 -24.40 -12.08
C LYS A 168 -14.90 -23.48 -10.88
N SER A 169 -13.89 -23.77 -10.05
CA SER A 169 -13.53 -22.90 -8.93
C SER A 169 -12.05 -22.94 -8.60
N ALA A 170 -11.50 -21.81 -8.17
CA ALA A 170 -10.11 -21.71 -7.76
C ALA A 170 -9.98 -20.84 -6.51
N THR A 171 -9.42 -21.39 -5.45
CA THR A 171 -9.03 -20.66 -4.23
C THR A 171 -7.51 -20.56 -4.16
N VAL A 172 -6.96 -19.35 -4.15
CA VAL A 172 -5.51 -19.11 -4.03
C VAL A 172 -5.21 -18.37 -2.75
N ILE A 173 -4.45 -18.97 -1.84
CA ILE A 173 -3.99 -18.32 -0.61
C ILE A 173 -2.58 -17.80 -0.84
N LEU A 174 -2.38 -16.52 -0.57
CA LEU A 174 -1.08 -15.86 -0.64
C LEU A 174 -0.57 -15.53 0.77
N GLY A 175 0.59 -16.08 1.09
CA GLY A 175 1.28 -15.77 2.33
C GLY A 175 1.99 -14.42 2.24
N VAL A 176 1.72 -13.54 3.20
CA VAL A 176 2.37 -12.24 3.27
C VAL A 176 3.64 -12.38 4.12
N TYR A 177 4.82 -12.55 3.50
CA TYR A 177 6.07 -12.84 4.23
C TYR A 177 6.95 -11.62 4.45
N LYS A 178 7.89 -11.71 5.41
CA LYS A 178 8.95 -10.72 5.59
C LYS A 178 9.92 -10.69 4.40
N LYS A 179 10.28 -9.51 3.92
CA LYS A 179 11.43 -9.22 3.06
C LYS A 179 12.71 -9.41 3.88
N ASN A 180 13.77 -9.96 3.26
CA ASN A 180 15.10 -10.15 3.87
C ASN A 180 15.19 -11.26 4.93
N VAL A 181 14.34 -12.29 4.88
CA VAL A 181 14.55 -13.51 5.68
C VAL A 181 15.85 -14.22 5.25
N ASN A 182 16.09 -14.29 3.93
CA ASN A 182 17.32 -14.79 3.31
C ASN A 182 17.38 -14.25 1.86
N PRO A 183 18.55 -13.82 1.33
CA PRO A 183 18.71 -13.42 -0.07
C PRO A 183 18.12 -14.39 -1.11
N ILE A 184 18.25 -15.70 -0.88
CA ILE A 184 17.69 -16.76 -1.73
C ILE A 184 16.16 -16.71 -1.71
N HIS A 185 15.56 -16.57 -0.52
CA HIS A 185 14.10 -16.50 -0.38
C HIS A 185 13.52 -15.28 -1.09
N ASN A 186 14.18 -14.12 -0.97
CA ASN A 186 13.77 -12.90 -1.67
C ASN A 186 13.81 -13.04 -3.20
N LYS A 187 14.73 -13.86 -3.72
CA LYS A 187 14.93 -14.07 -5.16
C LYS A 187 13.91 -15.03 -5.74
N PHE A 188 13.63 -16.15 -5.06
CA PHE A 188 12.89 -17.28 -5.63
C PHE A 188 11.48 -17.50 -5.04
N PHE A 189 11.15 -16.94 -3.88
CA PHE A 189 9.89 -17.25 -3.16
C PHE A 189 8.80 -16.20 -3.38
N ARG A 190 8.83 -15.56 -4.55
CA ARG A 190 7.75 -14.69 -4.98
C ARG A 190 6.59 -15.57 -5.41
N GLN A 191 5.38 -15.22 -4.99
CA GLN A 191 4.20 -16.01 -5.31
C GLN A 191 3.51 -15.50 -6.59
N MET A 192 2.75 -16.38 -7.23
CA MET A 192 1.96 -16.10 -8.43
C MET A 192 0.47 -16.36 -8.21
N VAL A 193 -0.38 -15.77 -9.03
CA VAL A 193 -1.79 -16.13 -9.12
C VAL A 193 -2.12 -16.25 -10.60
N PRO A 194 -2.68 -17.38 -11.07
CA PRO A 194 -3.09 -17.49 -12.45
C PRO A 194 -4.28 -16.57 -12.77
N VAL A 195 -4.39 -16.19 -14.04
CA VAL A 195 -5.62 -15.67 -14.61
C VAL A 195 -6.49 -16.86 -15.01
N PHE A 196 -7.71 -16.89 -14.52
CA PHE A 196 -8.68 -17.95 -14.82
C PHE A 196 -9.71 -17.48 -15.84
N ASN A 197 -10.43 -18.42 -16.44
CA ASN A 197 -11.58 -18.16 -17.28
C ASN A 197 -12.68 -17.40 -16.51
N ASP A 198 -13.46 -16.54 -17.16
CA ASP A 198 -14.56 -15.77 -16.53
C ASP A 198 -15.64 -16.66 -15.88
N ALA A 199 -15.82 -17.90 -16.37
CA ALA A 199 -16.73 -18.88 -15.78
C ALA A 199 -16.18 -19.52 -14.49
N CYS A 200 -14.89 -19.36 -14.19
CA CYS A 200 -14.28 -19.88 -12.97
C CYS A 200 -14.60 -18.99 -11.77
N LYS A 201 -15.23 -19.56 -10.74
CA LYS A 201 -15.38 -18.88 -9.45
C LYS A 201 -14.01 -18.78 -8.76
N THR A 202 -13.35 -17.65 -8.95
CA THR A 202 -12.03 -17.38 -8.38
C THR A 202 -12.15 -16.67 -7.03
N THR A 203 -11.36 -17.10 -6.05
CA THR A 203 -11.17 -16.37 -4.80
C THR A 203 -9.70 -16.39 -4.43
N ILE A 204 -9.13 -15.22 -4.21
CA ILE A 204 -7.77 -15.09 -3.71
C ILE A 204 -7.91 -14.67 -2.24
N TYR A 205 -6.94 -15.01 -1.39
CA TYR A 205 -6.88 -14.54 -0.01
C TYR A 205 -5.46 -14.15 0.35
N THR A 206 -5.29 -13.20 1.26
CA THR A 206 -4.01 -13.04 1.97
C THR A 206 -4.08 -13.56 3.39
N VAL A 207 -2.98 -14.18 3.83
CA VAL A 207 -2.81 -14.59 5.23
C VAL A 207 -1.48 -14.06 5.78
N PRO A 208 -1.46 -13.58 7.03
CA PRO A 208 -0.21 -13.18 7.68
C PRO A 208 0.65 -14.41 7.97
N LYS A 209 1.92 -14.37 7.56
CA LYS A 209 2.89 -15.46 7.78
C LYS A 209 4.29 -14.92 7.97
N GLU A 210 4.96 -15.26 9.07
CA GLU A 210 6.33 -14.75 9.33
C GLU A 210 7.32 -15.09 8.20
N LYS A 211 7.28 -16.33 7.73
CA LYS A 211 8.14 -16.87 6.67
C LYS A 211 7.30 -17.75 5.74
N HIS A 212 7.82 -18.04 4.55
CA HIS A 212 7.14 -18.90 3.57
C HIS A 212 6.72 -20.26 4.15
N LEU A 213 7.59 -20.90 4.93
CA LEU A 213 7.32 -22.22 5.53
C LEU A 213 6.55 -22.14 6.87
N SER A 214 6.23 -20.95 7.38
CA SER A 214 5.47 -20.82 8.61
C SER A 214 4.04 -21.37 8.46
N TRP A 215 3.48 -21.94 9.52
CA TRP A 215 2.08 -22.33 9.52
C TRP A 215 1.18 -21.09 9.69
N SER A 216 0.05 -21.06 8.97
CA SER A 216 -1.06 -20.14 9.21
C SER A 216 -2.32 -20.93 9.55
N VAL A 217 -2.91 -20.64 10.72
CA VAL A 217 -4.18 -21.24 11.17
C VAL A 217 -5.31 -20.92 10.19
N PHE A 218 -5.43 -19.66 9.77
CA PHE A 218 -6.43 -19.24 8.78
C PHE A 218 -6.30 -20.03 7.47
N ALA A 219 -5.08 -20.20 6.96
CA ALA A 219 -4.87 -20.94 5.72
C ALA A 219 -5.25 -22.42 5.85
N ALA A 220 -4.96 -23.04 7.00
CA ALA A 220 -5.32 -24.43 7.27
C ALA A 220 -6.84 -24.61 7.39
N ASN A 221 -7.53 -23.74 8.13
CA ASN A 221 -8.99 -23.80 8.24
C ASN A 221 -9.70 -23.53 6.90
N HIS A 222 -9.15 -22.66 6.05
CA HIS A 222 -9.68 -22.48 4.70
C HIS A 222 -9.53 -23.71 3.80
N GLN A 223 -8.47 -24.48 4.01
CA GLN A 223 -8.25 -25.74 3.31
C GLN A 223 -9.29 -26.78 3.77
N LEU A 224 -9.60 -26.84 5.07
CA LEU A 224 -10.66 -27.66 5.61
C LEU A 224 -12.04 -27.26 5.04
N ASP A 225 -12.35 -25.96 5.02
CA ASP A 225 -13.59 -25.45 4.42
C ASP A 225 -13.70 -25.83 2.94
N TYR A 226 -12.58 -25.82 2.22
CA TYR A 226 -12.52 -26.26 0.83
C TYR A 226 -12.88 -27.75 0.71
N LEU A 227 -12.25 -28.62 1.50
CA LEU A 227 -12.55 -30.06 1.48
C LEU A 227 -14.03 -30.34 1.77
N GLN A 228 -14.60 -29.67 2.76
CA GLN A 228 -16.01 -29.84 3.14
C GLN A 228 -16.97 -29.30 2.07
N LYS A 229 -16.75 -28.09 1.54
CA LYS A 229 -17.61 -27.48 0.50
C LYS A 229 -17.61 -28.28 -0.80
N ARG A 230 -16.53 -29.01 -1.07
CA ARG A 230 -16.44 -29.94 -2.20
C ARG A 230 -17.07 -31.31 -1.90
N GLY A 231 -17.55 -31.53 -0.67
CA GLY A 231 -18.11 -32.80 -0.22
C GLY A 231 -17.10 -33.94 -0.32
N LEU A 232 -15.83 -33.64 0.00
CA LEU A 232 -14.76 -34.64 0.10
C LEU A 232 -14.72 -35.26 1.51
N THR A 233 -15.05 -34.45 2.51
CA THR A 233 -15.13 -34.83 3.92
C THR A 233 -16.44 -34.29 4.51
N SER A 234 -17.01 -35.02 5.45
CA SER A 234 -18.23 -34.65 6.18
C SER A 234 -17.93 -34.01 7.53
N ASP A 235 -16.87 -34.48 8.20
CA ASP A 235 -16.42 -33.98 9.51
C ASP A 235 -15.16 -33.13 9.37
N LEU A 236 -15.13 -31.99 10.06
CA LEU A 236 -13.94 -31.14 10.12
C LEU A 236 -13.45 -31.04 11.55
N ASN A 237 -12.13 -31.13 11.73
CA ASN A 237 -11.44 -30.73 12.95
C ASN A 237 -10.81 -29.33 12.79
N PRO A 238 -11.60 -28.23 12.87
CA PRO A 238 -11.06 -26.89 12.68
C PRO A 238 -10.06 -26.53 13.78
N HIS A 239 -8.96 -25.90 13.38
CA HIS A 239 -8.01 -25.34 14.33
C HIS A 239 -8.61 -24.13 15.05
N SER A 240 -8.38 -24.03 16.37
CA SER A 240 -8.83 -22.89 17.14
C SER A 240 -8.15 -21.60 16.69
N GLU A 241 -8.93 -20.62 16.27
CA GLU A 241 -8.44 -19.29 15.86
C GLU A 241 -8.38 -18.29 17.02
N LYS A 242 -8.77 -18.70 18.24
CA LYS A 242 -8.90 -17.79 19.40
C LYS A 242 -7.63 -16.98 19.66
N LYS A 243 -6.45 -17.63 19.58
CA LYS A 243 -5.13 -17.02 19.81
C LYS A 243 -4.48 -16.43 18.56
N THR A 244 -5.12 -16.52 17.39
CA THR A 244 -4.53 -16.01 16.15
C THR A 244 -4.54 -14.48 16.13
N SER A 245 -3.39 -13.85 15.87
CA SER A 245 -3.31 -12.39 15.72
C SER A 245 -4.17 -11.90 14.56
N LEU A 246 -4.81 -10.74 14.76
CA LEU A 246 -5.53 -10.01 13.73
C LEU A 246 -4.64 -8.97 13.01
N HIS A 247 -3.40 -8.79 13.44
CA HIS A 247 -2.47 -7.87 12.81
C HIS A 247 -1.75 -8.52 11.63
N PHE A 248 -1.45 -7.71 10.63
CA PHE A 248 -0.72 -8.13 9.45
C PHE A 248 0.77 -7.82 9.60
N ILE A 249 1.60 -8.54 8.85
CA ILE A 249 2.97 -8.08 8.65
C ILE A 249 2.93 -6.69 8.01
N PRO A 250 3.67 -5.70 8.55
CA PRO A 250 3.73 -4.36 8.00
C PRO A 250 4.02 -4.36 6.51
N LYS A 251 3.29 -3.57 5.70
CA LYS A 251 3.49 -3.41 4.25
C LYS A 251 4.95 -3.15 3.88
N ILE A 252 5.64 -2.34 4.68
CA ILE A 252 7.06 -2.02 4.50
C ILE A 252 7.97 -3.27 4.56
N LEU A 253 7.51 -4.33 5.23
CA LEU A 253 8.19 -5.60 5.38
C LEU A 253 7.67 -6.68 4.44
N GLN A 254 6.58 -6.48 3.71
CA GLN A 254 5.99 -7.55 2.90
C GLN A 254 6.85 -7.84 1.65
N GLN A 255 7.15 -9.11 1.41
CA GLN A 255 7.65 -9.58 0.12
C GLN A 255 6.57 -9.37 -0.93
N LYS A 256 6.94 -8.76 -2.04
CA LYS A 256 6.02 -8.51 -3.14
C LYS A 256 5.92 -9.72 -4.06
N PHE A 257 4.70 -9.97 -4.51
CA PHE A 257 4.34 -11.00 -5.46
C PHE A 257 4.94 -10.74 -6.87
N HIS A 258 4.78 -11.70 -7.79
CA HIS A 258 5.15 -11.49 -9.20
C HIS A 258 4.27 -10.42 -9.87
N SER A 259 4.77 -9.86 -10.98
CA SER A 259 4.00 -8.94 -11.83
C SER A 259 2.68 -9.60 -12.18
N GLY A 260 1.58 -8.88 -11.99
CA GLY A 260 0.26 -9.43 -12.16
C GLY A 260 -0.60 -9.57 -10.92
N VAL A 261 0.06 -9.83 -9.79
CA VAL A 261 -0.59 -9.83 -8.49
C VAL A 261 -0.49 -8.39 -7.97
N TYR A 262 -1.33 -7.49 -8.50
CA TYR A 262 -1.39 -6.11 -8.03
C TYR A 262 -1.84 -6.06 -6.56
N GLY A 263 -1.42 -5.00 -5.87
CA GLY A 263 -1.33 -4.90 -4.40
C GLY A 263 -2.56 -5.35 -3.61
N ARG A 264 -2.29 -5.74 -2.34
CA ARG A 264 -3.22 -6.35 -1.35
C ARG A 264 -4.23 -7.30 -2.01
N PRO A 265 -3.84 -8.57 -2.22
CA PRO A 265 -4.70 -9.58 -2.79
C PRO A 265 -6.07 -9.55 -2.16
N LEU A 266 -7.04 -9.68 -3.06
CA LEU A 266 -8.47 -9.69 -2.85
C LEU A 266 -8.82 -10.53 -1.63
N GLY A 267 -9.67 -10.04 -0.75
CA GLY A 267 -10.34 -10.80 0.29
C GLY A 267 -9.45 -11.19 1.47
N LEU A 268 -9.79 -10.69 2.65
CA LEU A 268 -9.48 -11.37 3.89
C LEU A 268 -10.36 -12.63 4.03
N PRO A 269 -9.83 -13.72 4.61
CA PRO A 269 -10.60 -14.89 5.05
C PRO A 269 -11.93 -14.51 5.70
N ARG A 270 -13.04 -15.18 5.35
CA ARG A 270 -14.34 -14.97 6.05
C ARG A 270 -14.17 -15.11 7.56
N ARG A 271 -13.44 -16.14 7.99
CA ARG A 271 -13.12 -16.40 9.39
C ARG A 271 -12.38 -15.24 10.08
N TYR A 272 -11.47 -14.58 9.36
CA TYR A 272 -10.81 -13.36 9.87
C TYR A 272 -11.82 -12.22 10.04
N LYS A 273 -12.72 -12.02 9.06
CA LYS A 273 -13.74 -10.98 9.12
C LYS A 273 -14.70 -11.21 10.28
N ASP A 274 -15.20 -12.43 10.42
CA ASP A 274 -16.12 -12.85 11.47
C ASP A 274 -15.45 -12.64 12.84
N LYS A 275 -14.21 -13.12 13.04
CA LYS A 275 -13.46 -12.90 14.29
C LYS A 275 -13.26 -11.42 14.61
N LEU A 276 -12.88 -10.61 13.63
CA LEU A 276 -12.70 -9.17 13.81
C LEU A 276 -14.02 -8.50 14.18
N LEU A 277 -15.12 -8.89 13.52
CA LEU A 277 -16.46 -8.37 13.79
C LEU A 277 -16.94 -8.77 15.17
N ASP A 278 -16.72 -10.01 15.60
CA ASP A 278 -17.12 -10.50 16.93
C ASP A 278 -16.46 -9.67 18.03
N ILE A 279 -15.13 -9.50 17.97
CA ILE A 279 -14.36 -8.70 18.94
C ILE A 279 -14.85 -7.25 18.96
N LEU A 280 -15.15 -6.69 17.79
CA LEU A 280 -15.60 -5.31 17.70
C LEU A 280 -17.06 -5.15 18.14
N SER A 281 -17.92 -6.14 17.92
CA SER A 281 -19.34 -6.07 18.29
C SER A 281 -19.51 -6.04 19.81
N GLU A 282 -18.60 -6.66 20.56
CA GLU A 282 -18.53 -6.56 22.02
C GLU A 282 -18.21 -5.14 22.50
N SER A 283 -17.43 -4.38 21.72
CA SER A 283 -16.87 -3.07 22.12
C SER A 283 -17.50 -1.87 21.39
N HIS A 284 -18.19 -2.10 20.27
CA HIS A 284 -18.70 -1.09 19.33
C HIS A 284 -20.02 -1.54 18.69
N SER A 285 -21.15 -1.08 19.22
CA SER A 285 -22.50 -1.41 18.72
C SER A 285 -22.86 -0.86 17.32
N THR A 286 -21.89 -0.35 16.55
CA THR A 286 -22.13 0.48 15.34
C THR A 286 -21.39 0.03 14.08
N ILE A 287 -20.63 -1.07 14.12
CA ILE A 287 -20.04 -1.63 12.90
C ILE A 287 -21.10 -2.49 12.21
N SER A 288 -21.32 -2.24 10.93
CA SER A 288 -22.27 -2.97 10.08
C SER A 288 -21.55 -3.92 9.12
N ASP A 289 -22.27 -4.90 8.59
CA ASP A 289 -21.77 -5.80 7.54
C ASP A 289 -21.33 -5.08 6.25
N SER A 290 -21.84 -3.85 6.05
CA SER A 290 -21.53 -2.99 4.91
C SER A 290 -20.25 -2.16 5.10
N ASP A 291 -19.72 -2.09 6.33
CA ASP A 291 -18.50 -1.36 6.62
C ASP A 291 -17.27 -2.07 6.08
N SER A 292 -16.25 -1.29 5.69
CA SER A 292 -15.00 -1.85 5.20
C SER A 292 -14.23 -2.55 6.31
N ILE A 293 -13.55 -3.67 6.00
CA ILE A 293 -12.70 -4.37 6.97
C ILE A 293 -11.61 -3.46 7.52
N LYS A 294 -11.06 -2.58 6.68
CA LYS A 294 -10.07 -1.58 7.10
C LYS A 294 -10.60 -0.65 8.21
N LYS A 295 -11.90 -0.31 8.19
CA LYS A 295 -12.55 0.43 9.27
C LYS A 295 -12.51 -0.35 10.57
N GLY A 296 -12.90 -1.63 10.55
CA GLY A 296 -12.82 -2.48 11.72
C GLY A 296 -11.40 -2.67 12.24
N GLN A 297 -10.43 -2.90 11.35
CA GLN A 297 -9.01 -3.03 11.74
C GLN A 297 -8.50 -1.78 12.45
N ALA A 298 -8.84 -0.59 11.97
CA ALA A 298 -8.43 0.66 12.60
C ALA A 298 -9.06 0.86 13.98
N LEU A 299 -10.34 0.48 14.15
CA LEU A 299 -11.03 0.52 15.44
C LEU A 299 -10.40 -0.47 16.43
N TYR A 300 -10.20 -1.72 16.00
CA TYR A 300 -9.56 -2.76 16.82
C TYR A 300 -8.17 -2.34 17.28
N ALA A 301 -7.37 -1.77 16.37
CA ALA A 301 -6.01 -1.34 16.69
C ALA A 301 -5.99 -0.18 17.71
N LEU A 302 -7.00 0.71 17.66
CA LEU A 302 -7.16 1.78 18.63
C LEU A 302 -7.69 1.27 19.99
N ASP A 303 -8.55 0.25 20.00
CA ASP A 303 -9.03 -0.41 21.23
C ASP A 303 -7.89 -1.08 21.97
N ALA A 304 -7.02 -1.78 21.23
CA ALA A 304 -5.82 -2.45 21.73
C ALA A 304 -4.75 -1.49 22.30
N SER A 305 -5.00 -0.17 22.30
CA SER A 305 -4.11 0.85 22.87
C SER A 305 -4.61 1.34 24.24
N PRO A 306 -4.20 0.74 25.37
CA PRO A 306 -4.85 0.94 26.67
C PRO A 306 -4.77 2.37 27.21
N ASN A 307 -3.70 3.11 26.91
CA ASN A 307 -3.39 4.39 27.56
C ASN A 307 -3.88 5.66 26.83
N PHE A 308 -4.59 5.53 25.72
CA PHE A 308 -5.12 6.70 24.99
C PHE A 308 -6.51 7.07 25.50
N ARG A 309 -6.66 8.22 26.17
CA ARG A 309 -7.93 8.66 26.79
C ARG A 309 -8.97 9.23 25.80
N PHE A 310 -8.54 9.67 24.61
CA PHE A 310 -9.40 10.36 23.63
C PHE A 310 -9.83 9.49 22.45
N LYS A 311 -9.91 8.17 22.64
CA LYS A 311 -10.28 7.20 21.58
C LYS A 311 -11.56 7.58 20.84
N TYR A 312 -12.57 8.09 21.55
CA TYR A 312 -13.87 8.45 20.97
C TYR A 312 -13.77 9.46 19.82
N LYS A 313 -12.84 10.42 19.88
CA LYS A 313 -12.68 11.42 18.80
C LYS A 313 -12.09 10.78 17.54
N LEU A 314 -11.08 9.92 17.71
CA LEU A 314 -10.53 9.16 16.59
C LEU A 314 -11.54 8.14 16.03
N TYR A 315 -12.39 7.52 16.85
CA TYR A 315 -13.46 6.64 16.36
C TYR A 315 -14.37 7.36 15.36
N GLN A 316 -14.78 8.60 15.63
CA GLN A 316 -15.61 9.36 14.71
C GLN A 316 -14.88 9.64 13.39
N ALA A 317 -13.62 10.04 13.46
CA ALA A 317 -12.79 10.25 12.28
C ALA A 317 -12.60 8.96 11.46
N ILE A 318 -12.42 7.81 12.13
CA ILE A 318 -12.28 6.48 11.52
C ILE A 318 -13.59 6.03 10.85
N LYS A 319 -14.75 6.31 11.45
CA LYS A 319 -16.06 5.91 10.91
C LYS A 319 -16.48 6.70 9.67
N GLY A 320 -15.93 7.91 9.49
CA GLY A 320 -16.21 8.77 8.34
C GLY A 320 -15.87 8.14 6.98
N ASN A 321 -16.54 8.61 5.93
CA ASN A 321 -16.37 8.13 4.55
C ASN A 321 -15.49 9.05 3.68
N LEU A 322 -14.89 10.08 4.28
CA LEU A 322 -14.01 11.03 3.59
C LEU A 322 -12.65 10.38 3.26
N LEU A 323 -11.93 10.94 2.27
CA LEU A 323 -10.56 10.50 1.97
C LEU A 323 -9.61 10.65 3.16
N SER A 324 -9.87 11.61 4.06
CA SER A 324 -9.08 11.81 5.28
C SER A 324 -9.29 10.65 6.24
N SER A 325 -10.54 10.17 6.37
CA SER A 325 -10.87 8.98 7.15
C SER A 325 -10.20 7.73 6.55
N LYS A 326 -10.23 7.55 5.23
CA LYS A 326 -9.51 6.45 4.54
C LYS A 326 -8.01 6.48 4.85
N ALA A 327 -7.39 7.66 4.73
CA ALA A 327 -5.97 7.85 4.99
C ALA A 327 -5.61 7.60 6.46
N LEU A 328 -6.45 8.08 7.40
CA LEU A 328 -6.29 7.82 8.84
C LEU A 328 -6.35 6.33 9.16
N ARG A 329 -7.34 5.60 8.61
CA ARG A 329 -7.46 4.15 8.79
C ARG A 329 -6.21 3.42 8.32
N GLU A 330 -5.71 3.77 7.14
CA GLU A 330 -4.49 3.16 6.61
C GLU A 330 -3.25 3.47 7.45
N PHE A 331 -3.14 4.70 7.98
CA PHE A 331 -2.07 5.05 8.91
C PHE A 331 -2.14 4.21 10.19
N LEU A 332 -3.29 4.21 10.87
CA LEU A 332 -3.47 3.50 12.14
C LEU A 332 -3.20 2.00 12.01
N VAL A 333 -3.78 1.36 10.99
CA VAL A 333 -3.59 -0.07 10.76
C VAL A 333 -2.12 -0.41 10.54
N GLU A 334 -1.41 0.37 9.71
CA GLU A 334 0.00 0.10 9.43
C GLU A 334 0.91 0.45 10.61
N PHE A 335 0.66 1.56 11.31
CA PHE A 335 1.38 1.94 12.53
C PHE A 335 1.29 0.84 13.59
N GLU A 336 0.08 0.33 13.84
CA GLU A 336 -0.17 -0.70 14.85
C GLU A 336 0.39 -2.06 14.44
N ASN A 337 0.30 -2.42 13.16
CA ASN A 337 0.99 -3.60 12.63
C ASN A 337 2.51 -3.53 12.85
N ILE A 338 3.14 -2.35 12.71
CA ILE A 338 4.58 -2.19 12.96
C ILE A 338 4.90 -2.43 14.43
N ASN A 339 4.14 -1.81 15.34
CA ASN A 339 4.35 -1.96 16.77
C ASN A 339 4.16 -3.41 17.22
N GLU A 340 3.06 -4.06 16.82
CA GLU A 340 2.85 -5.48 17.14
C GLU A 340 3.97 -6.35 16.56
N TYR A 341 4.37 -6.11 15.31
CA TYR A 341 5.43 -6.87 14.68
C TYR A 341 6.75 -6.78 15.45
N VAL A 342 7.16 -5.56 15.84
CA VAL A 342 8.41 -5.34 16.57
C VAL A 342 8.35 -5.93 17.97
N PHE A 343 7.24 -5.74 18.68
CA PHE A 343 7.14 -6.08 20.10
C PHE A 343 6.47 -7.43 20.40
N ARG A 344 6.14 -8.24 19.39
CA ARG A 344 5.47 -9.55 19.57
C ARG A 344 6.11 -10.50 20.60
N ASN A 345 7.44 -10.43 20.74
CA ASN A 345 8.24 -11.27 21.62
C ASN A 345 8.91 -10.44 22.74
N TYR A 346 8.52 -9.18 22.88
CA TYR A 346 9.05 -8.32 23.91
C TYR A 346 8.37 -8.63 25.25
N SER A 347 9.17 -8.96 26.26
CA SER A 347 8.70 -9.29 27.61
C SER A 347 9.05 -8.21 28.65
N GLY A 348 9.53 -7.04 28.21
CA GLY A 348 9.90 -5.95 29.11
C GLY A 348 8.74 -5.01 29.44
N ASN A 349 9.06 -3.78 29.84
CA ASN A 349 8.06 -2.80 30.28
C ASN A 349 7.18 -2.32 29.12
N GLN A 350 5.92 -2.76 29.11
CA GLN A 350 4.96 -2.39 28.07
C GLN A 350 4.46 -0.93 28.20
N ASN A 351 4.55 -0.34 29.40
CA ASN A 351 4.01 1.01 29.66
C ASN A 351 4.67 2.09 28.79
N ASP A 352 5.99 2.01 28.59
CA ASP A 352 6.69 2.99 27.75
C ASP A 352 6.28 2.88 26.28
N ILE A 353 6.09 1.66 25.77
CA ILE A 353 5.59 1.41 24.42
C ILE A 353 4.16 1.95 24.27
N ASP A 354 3.30 1.70 25.25
CA ASP A 354 1.92 2.17 25.23
C ASP A 354 1.83 3.71 25.31
N GLN A 355 2.73 4.36 26.05
CA GLN A 355 2.85 5.82 26.09
C GLN A 355 3.30 6.40 24.75
N PHE A 356 4.24 5.76 24.06
CA PHE A 356 4.63 6.14 22.70
C PHE A 356 3.45 6.04 21.74
N LYS A 357 2.73 4.91 21.74
CA LYS A 357 1.53 4.73 20.92
C LYS A 357 0.47 5.79 21.21
N ALA A 358 0.18 6.05 22.49
CA ALA A 358 -0.77 7.07 22.91
C ALA A 358 -0.36 8.48 22.44
N SER A 359 0.95 8.79 22.47
CA SER A 359 1.48 10.06 21.97
C SER A 359 1.24 10.21 20.46
N VAL A 360 1.48 9.17 19.67
CA VAL A 360 1.21 9.18 18.23
C VAL A 360 -0.29 9.32 17.94
N HIS A 361 -1.15 8.63 18.68
CA HIS A 361 -2.60 8.79 18.54
C HIS A 361 -3.06 10.22 18.86
N GLN A 362 -2.47 10.87 19.86
CA GLN A 362 -2.75 12.27 20.16
C GLN A 362 -2.32 13.19 19.01
N LEU A 363 -1.12 13.00 18.46
CA LEU A 363 -0.65 13.77 17.30
C LEU A 363 -1.59 13.63 16.09
N LEU A 364 -2.10 12.43 15.82
CA LEU A 364 -3.07 12.19 14.75
C LEU A 364 -4.42 12.87 14.98
N LEU A 365 -4.86 12.96 16.24
CA LEU A 365 -6.10 13.62 16.61
C LEU A 365 -6.02 15.13 16.34
N ASP A 366 -4.87 15.75 16.62
CA ASP A 366 -4.67 17.19 16.47
C ASP A 366 -4.28 17.58 15.02
N TYR A 367 -3.97 16.60 14.17
CA TYR A 367 -3.47 16.83 12.82
C TYR A 367 -4.61 17.07 11.79
N PRO A 368 -4.58 18.18 11.03
CA PRO A 368 -5.64 18.54 10.09
C PRO A 368 -5.52 17.79 8.75
N ILE A 369 -5.72 16.47 8.74
CA ILE A 369 -5.46 15.55 7.61
C ILE A 369 -5.96 16.08 6.25
N SER A 370 -7.17 16.65 6.19
CA SER A 370 -7.81 17.09 4.93
C SER A 370 -7.21 18.35 4.32
N LYS A 371 -6.53 19.18 5.13
CA LYS A 371 -6.05 20.51 4.72
C LYS A 371 -4.62 20.80 5.16
N ALA A 372 -3.88 19.78 5.59
CA ALA A 372 -2.53 19.94 6.11
C ALA A 372 -1.58 20.50 5.04
N THR A 373 -0.87 21.57 5.41
CA THR A 373 0.23 22.14 4.61
C THR A 373 1.42 21.19 4.57
N HIS A 374 2.41 21.44 3.71
CA HIS A 374 3.63 20.62 3.72
C HIS A 374 4.41 20.75 5.02
N SER A 375 4.47 21.97 5.57
CA SER A 375 5.12 22.23 6.86
C SER A 375 4.45 21.44 7.98
N GLN A 376 3.11 21.39 8.03
CA GLN A 376 2.37 20.58 9.01
C GLN A 376 2.61 19.07 8.82
N LYS A 377 2.70 18.60 7.58
CA LYS A 377 3.03 17.19 7.27
C LYS A 377 4.42 16.83 7.80
N GLU A 378 5.40 17.69 7.58
CA GLU A 378 6.76 17.46 8.05
C GLU A 378 6.84 17.57 9.58
N GLY A 379 6.15 18.54 10.18
CA GLY A 379 6.00 18.65 11.64
C GLY A 379 5.49 17.36 12.26
N LEU A 380 4.37 16.80 11.74
CA LEU A 380 3.84 15.52 12.22
C LEU A 380 4.88 14.38 12.14
N ARG A 381 5.67 14.30 11.05
CA ARG A 381 6.72 13.27 10.93
C ARG A 381 7.78 13.45 12.02
N GLN A 382 8.26 14.67 12.23
CA GLN A 382 9.27 14.97 13.24
C GLN A 382 8.74 14.74 14.65
N ASP A 383 7.47 15.06 14.92
CA ASP A 383 6.84 14.83 16.22
C ASP A 383 6.72 13.34 16.52
N VAL A 384 6.33 12.52 15.53
CA VAL A 384 6.29 11.06 15.68
C VAL A 384 7.70 10.49 15.91
N LEU A 385 8.71 10.93 15.16
CA LEU A 385 10.10 10.50 15.36
C LEU A 385 10.66 10.95 16.71
N SER A 386 10.29 12.14 17.18
CA SER A 386 10.66 12.67 18.49
C SER A 386 10.00 11.87 19.62
N ALA A 387 8.73 11.52 19.47
CA ALA A 387 8.03 10.62 20.39
C ALA A 387 8.72 9.24 20.45
N LEU A 388 9.15 8.72 19.30
CA LEU A 388 9.90 7.47 19.22
C LEU A 388 11.27 7.59 19.91
N HIS A 389 11.99 8.70 19.73
CA HIS A 389 13.31 8.91 20.32
C HIS A 389 13.30 8.79 21.86
N LYS A 390 12.19 9.17 22.51
CA LYS A 390 12.01 9.02 23.96
C LYS A 390 12.03 7.56 24.44
N LEU A 391 11.90 6.58 23.55
CA LEU A 391 12.03 5.15 23.87
C LEU A 391 13.46 4.64 23.82
N LYS A 392 14.41 5.38 23.23
CA LYS A 392 15.76 4.87 22.90
C LYS A 392 16.48 4.19 24.05
N ASP A 393 16.37 4.75 25.25
CA ASP A 393 17.05 4.26 26.45
C ASP A 393 16.11 3.48 27.39
N LYS A 394 14.84 3.29 26.98
CA LYS A 394 13.79 2.62 27.77
C LYS A 394 13.50 1.20 27.28
N ILE A 395 13.85 0.88 26.04
CA ILE A 395 13.71 -0.46 25.46
C ILE A 395 15.08 -0.96 24.95
N PRO A 396 15.27 -2.27 24.78
CA PRO A 396 16.52 -2.79 24.26
C PRO A 396 16.82 -2.25 22.86
N ARG A 397 18.10 -1.98 22.61
CA ARG A 397 18.58 -1.33 21.38
C ARG A 397 18.10 -2.00 20.09
N CYS A 398 18.00 -3.33 20.06
CA CYS A 398 17.53 -4.06 18.88
C CYS A 398 16.08 -3.70 18.51
N TYR A 399 15.17 -3.66 19.48
CA TYR A 399 13.77 -3.28 19.25
C TYR A 399 13.64 -1.82 18.83
N TYR A 400 14.40 -0.91 19.49
CA TYR A 400 14.43 0.49 19.10
C TYR A 400 14.94 0.68 17.67
N SER A 401 16.05 0.04 17.31
CA SER A 401 16.62 0.12 15.96
C SER A 401 15.65 -0.40 14.90
N ASP A 402 14.99 -1.54 15.13
CA ASP A 402 13.99 -2.07 14.21
C ASP A 402 12.80 -1.12 14.07
N LEU A 403 12.23 -0.65 15.19
CA LEU A 403 11.12 0.29 15.19
C LEU A 403 11.47 1.60 14.48
N HIS A 404 12.63 2.18 14.75
CA HIS A 404 13.12 3.40 14.11
C HIS A 404 13.26 3.24 12.60
N ASN A 405 13.89 2.15 12.16
CA ASN A 405 14.06 1.87 10.73
C ASN A 405 12.70 1.72 10.03
N PHE A 406 11.77 1.01 10.66
CA PHE A 406 10.44 0.78 10.11
C PHE A 406 9.58 2.04 10.09
N MET A 407 9.56 2.79 11.18
CA MET A 407 8.79 4.03 11.30
C MET A 407 9.30 5.10 10.33
N THR A 408 10.61 5.22 10.14
CA THR A 408 11.20 6.14 9.16
C THR A 408 10.72 5.86 7.75
N VAL A 409 10.73 4.58 7.34
CA VAL A 409 10.24 4.18 6.01
C VAL A 409 8.73 4.37 5.89
N PHE A 410 7.98 4.02 6.93
CA PHE A 410 6.53 4.18 6.98
C PHE A 410 6.09 5.64 6.83
N LEU A 411 6.69 6.56 7.58
CA LEU A 411 6.33 7.98 7.59
C LEU A 411 6.68 8.71 6.28
N LYS A 412 7.69 8.21 5.55
CA LYS A 412 8.18 8.83 4.31
C LYS A 412 7.09 8.96 3.25
N ASP A 413 6.33 7.88 3.02
CA ASP A 413 5.41 7.78 1.87
C ASP A 413 3.96 7.45 2.30
N ASN A 414 3.61 7.63 3.58
CA ASN A 414 2.27 7.27 4.05
C ASN A 414 1.18 8.13 3.39
N VAL A 415 0.04 7.50 3.10
CA VAL A 415 -1.12 8.13 2.46
C VAL A 415 -1.68 9.31 3.27
N ILE A 416 -1.50 9.35 4.59
CA ILE A 416 -1.93 10.50 5.40
C ILE A 416 -1.26 11.82 4.99
N PHE A 417 -0.07 11.77 4.37
CA PHE A 417 0.64 12.93 3.85
C PHE A 417 0.26 13.25 2.39
N HIS A 418 -0.42 12.33 1.71
CA HIS A 418 -0.83 12.41 0.30
C HIS A 418 -2.26 11.87 0.14
N GLN A 419 -3.21 12.56 0.76
CA GLN A 419 -4.62 12.12 0.91
C GLN A 419 -5.28 11.73 -0.42
N ASP A 420 -4.86 12.30 -1.55
CA ASP A 420 -5.35 11.93 -2.88
C ASP A 420 -5.05 10.47 -3.25
N LEU A 421 -3.99 9.88 -2.69
CA LEU A 421 -3.68 8.45 -2.82
C LEU A 421 -4.67 7.55 -2.09
N ALA A 422 -5.49 8.10 -1.19
CA ALA A 422 -6.51 7.31 -0.50
C ALA A 422 -7.58 6.76 -1.48
N ASN A 423 -7.69 7.36 -2.67
CA ASN A 423 -8.51 6.82 -3.76
C ASN A 423 -7.97 5.49 -4.31
N TYR A 424 -6.67 5.22 -4.17
CA TYR A 424 -6.01 3.99 -4.60
C TYR A 424 -5.97 2.93 -3.48
N ILE A 425 -6.45 3.24 -2.27
CA ILE A 425 -6.58 2.24 -1.22
C ILE A 425 -7.78 1.35 -1.55
N ASN A 426 -7.51 0.08 -1.78
CA ASN A 426 -8.56 -0.93 -1.83
C ASN A 426 -9.16 -1.13 -0.43
N GLU A 427 -10.34 -0.55 -0.21
CA GLU A 427 -11.21 -0.80 0.96
C GLU A 427 -12.49 -1.54 0.54
N THR A 428 -12.51 -2.16 -0.64
CA THR A 428 -13.72 -2.80 -1.21
C THR A 428 -14.19 -4.02 -0.43
N GLU A 429 -13.39 -4.52 0.52
CA GLU A 429 -13.79 -5.60 1.39
C GLU A 429 -14.66 -5.10 2.52
N THR A 430 -15.85 -5.65 2.64
CA THR A 430 -16.73 -5.45 3.79
C THR A 430 -16.78 -6.71 4.65
N PHE A 431 -17.40 -6.61 5.83
CA PHE A 431 -17.66 -7.76 6.71
C PHE A 431 -18.60 -8.79 6.08
N ALA A 432 -19.43 -8.39 5.11
CA ALA A 432 -20.23 -9.32 4.35
C ALA A 432 -19.41 -10.41 3.64
N SER A 433 -19.99 -11.60 3.55
CA SER A 433 -19.37 -12.81 3.02
C SER A 433 -19.22 -12.84 1.48
N LYS A 434 -19.57 -11.76 0.78
CA LYS A 434 -19.47 -11.69 -0.68
C LYS A 434 -18.11 -11.12 -1.05
N PRO A 435 -17.12 -11.94 -1.48
CA PRO A 435 -15.94 -11.40 -2.13
C PRO A 435 -16.40 -10.60 -3.33
N ASN A 436 -16.06 -9.31 -3.38
CA ASN A 436 -16.33 -8.51 -4.56
C ASN A 436 -15.52 -9.09 -5.72
N THR A 437 -16.21 -9.41 -6.81
CA THR A 437 -15.57 -9.58 -8.10
C THR A 437 -14.92 -8.24 -8.43
N THR A 438 -13.59 -8.14 -8.35
CA THR A 438 -12.89 -6.94 -8.80
C THR A 438 -13.09 -6.76 -10.29
N SER A 439 -14.11 -5.99 -10.65
CA SER A 439 -14.26 -5.46 -11.99
C SER A 439 -13.43 -4.18 -12.07
N LYS A 440 -12.47 -4.14 -13.00
CA LYS A 440 -12.20 -3.05 -13.97
C LYS A 440 -10.74 -2.90 -14.38
N MET A 441 -9.78 -3.55 -13.72
CA MET A 441 -8.39 -3.57 -14.17
C MET A 441 -8.05 -4.99 -14.57
N ASP A 442 -7.63 -5.20 -15.82
CA ASP A 442 -6.87 -6.40 -16.19
C ASP A 442 -5.61 -6.38 -15.31
N PRO A 443 -5.47 -7.30 -14.34
CA PRO A 443 -4.36 -7.32 -13.40
C PRO A 443 -3.01 -7.56 -14.07
N MET A 444 -3.01 -7.81 -15.38
CA MET A 444 -1.85 -8.20 -16.16
C MET A 444 -1.60 -7.29 -17.36
N MET A 445 -2.34 -6.19 -17.51
CA MET A 445 -2.04 -5.23 -18.58
C MET A 445 -0.57 -4.85 -18.47
N SER A 446 0.20 -5.22 -19.49
CA SER A 446 1.63 -4.96 -19.45
C SER A 446 1.82 -3.44 -19.40
N ILE A 447 2.75 -2.98 -18.56
CA ILE A 447 2.86 -1.54 -18.24
C ILE A 447 3.17 -0.68 -19.47
N ASP A 448 3.75 -1.27 -20.51
CA ASP A 448 3.98 -0.70 -21.84
C ASP A 448 2.69 -0.56 -22.69
N GLN A 449 1.65 -1.36 -22.40
CA GLN A 449 0.35 -1.31 -23.06
C GLN A 449 -0.61 -0.28 -22.44
N ILE A 450 -0.29 0.28 -21.26
CA ILE A 450 -1.15 1.24 -20.58
C ILE A 450 -1.19 2.57 -21.35
N GLN A 451 -2.36 2.89 -21.90
CA GLN A 451 -2.61 4.13 -22.65
C GLN A 451 -3.27 5.25 -21.82
N ASN A 452 -3.50 5.03 -20.52
CA ASN A 452 -4.19 5.97 -19.64
C ASN A 452 -3.33 6.33 -18.43
N ALA A 453 -3.06 7.63 -18.23
CA ALA A 453 -2.22 8.11 -17.14
C ALA A 453 -2.75 7.79 -15.74
N SER A 454 -4.07 7.74 -15.55
CA SER A 454 -4.68 7.38 -14.25
C SER A 454 -4.47 5.90 -13.94
N ILE A 455 -4.65 5.03 -14.94
CA ILE A 455 -4.37 3.59 -14.85
C ILE A 455 -2.88 3.38 -14.55
N LEU A 456 -1.98 4.11 -15.22
CA LEU A 456 -0.54 4.02 -14.94
C LEU A 456 -0.22 4.45 -13.50
N ALA A 457 -0.78 5.56 -13.01
CA ALA A 457 -0.54 6.03 -11.65
C ALA A 457 -1.03 5.03 -10.58
N GLU A 458 -2.21 4.44 -10.77
CA GLU A 458 -2.75 3.39 -9.89
C GLU A 458 -1.85 2.14 -9.92
N THR A 459 -1.44 1.69 -11.10
CA THR A 459 -0.49 0.58 -11.27
C THR A 459 0.83 0.87 -10.52
N LEU A 460 1.42 2.06 -10.72
CA LEU A 460 2.65 2.48 -10.04
C LEU A 460 2.51 2.57 -8.52
N TYR A 461 1.36 3.00 -8.01
CA TYR A 461 1.04 3.02 -6.57
C TYR A 461 1.10 1.61 -5.96
N HIS A 462 0.56 0.62 -6.66
CA HIS A 462 0.57 -0.77 -6.20
C HIS A 462 1.93 -1.49 -6.41
N MET A 463 2.80 -0.94 -7.25
CA MET A 463 4.12 -1.50 -7.54
C MET A 463 5.15 -1.30 -6.41
N SER A 464 6.22 -2.10 -6.46
CA SER A 464 7.43 -1.87 -5.66
C SER A 464 8.29 -0.78 -6.24
N GLU A 465 8.99 -0.03 -5.39
CA GLU A 465 10.01 0.93 -5.82
C GLU A 465 10.99 0.27 -6.81
N ARG A 466 11.51 -0.92 -6.46
CA ARG A 466 12.36 -1.71 -7.37
C ARG A 466 11.67 -2.11 -8.67
N SER A 467 10.36 -2.39 -8.64
CA SER A 467 9.58 -2.74 -9.83
C SER A 467 9.40 -1.55 -10.72
N ARG A 468 9.02 -0.39 -10.16
CA ARG A 468 8.89 0.88 -10.86
C ARG A 468 10.20 1.27 -11.54
N ALA A 469 11.32 1.16 -10.81
CA ALA A 469 12.64 1.43 -11.35
C ALA A 469 12.95 0.51 -12.55
N SER A 470 12.76 -0.80 -12.41
CA SER A 470 13.05 -1.76 -13.48
C SER A 470 12.12 -1.70 -14.70
N SER A 471 10.95 -1.09 -14.55
CA SER A 471 9.94 -1.03 -15.61
C SER A 471 9.87 0.34 -16.28
N TYR A 472 10.64 1.33 -15.80
CA TYR A 472 10.57 2.69 -16.30
C TYR A 472 10.79 2.77 -17.81
N GLU A 473 11.85 2.14 -18.33
CA GLU A 473 12.13 2.11 -19.77
C GLU A 473 10.99 1.53 -20.61
N LYS A 474 10.12 0.69 -20.04
CA LYS A 474 8.98 0.09 -20.75
C LYS A 474 7.87 1.09 -21.04
N TYR A 475 7.70 2.13 -20.21
CA TYR A 475 6.61 3.10 -20.36
C TYR A 475 7.10 4.55 -20.55
N ALA A 476 8.39 4.83 -20.31
CA ALA A 476 8.97 6.18 -20.39
C ALA A 476 8.67 6.87 -21.73
N ASN A 477 8.86 6.15 -22.84
CA ASN A 477 8.62 6.65 -24.20
C ASN A 477 7.15 6.97 -24.47
N ASN A 478 6.21 6.37 -23.72
CA ASN A 478 4.78 6.61 -23.88
C ASN A 478 4.27 7.79 -23.02
N LEU A 479 5.04 8.23 -22.00
CA LEU A 479 4.63 9.31 -21.10
C LEU A 479 4.18 10.59 -21.83
N PRO A 480 4.90 11.09 -22.87
CA PRO A 480 4.48 12.29 -23.60
C PRO A 480 3.15 12.15 -24.34
N GLN A 481 2.72 10.92 -24.63
CA GLN A 481 1.46 10.66 -25.32
C GLN A 481 0.30 10.55 -24.34
N ILE A 482 0.50 9.91 -23.17
CA ILE A 482 -0.59 9.62 -22.22
C ILE A 482 -0.81 10.72 -21.18
N ILE A 483 0.22 11.53 -20.86
CA ILE A 483 0.10 12.64 -19.90
C ILE A 483 -0.42 13.88 -20.61
N LYS A 484 -1.60 14.37 -20.20
CA LYS A 484 -2.26 15.53 -20.79
C LYS A 484 -2.37 16.73 -19.84
N THR A 485 -2.14 16.54 -18.55
CA THR A 485 -2.32 17.57 -17.53
C THR A 485 -1.19 17.54 -16.48
N VAL A 486 -0.92 18.68 -15.84
CA VAL A 486 0.04 18.77 -14.73
C VAL A 486 -0.33 17.86 -13.56
N LYS A 487 -1.63 17.66 -13.30
CA LYS A 487 -2.11 16.75 -12.24
C LYS A 487 -1.73 15.30 -12.53
N GLN A 488 -1.90 14.85 -13.78
CA GLN A 488 -1.46 13.52 -14.22
C GLN A 488 0.06 13.39 -14.14
N LEU A 489 0.80 14.43 -14.54
CA LEU A 489 2.26 14.46 -14.41
C LEU A 489 2.68 14.27 -12.95
N GLY A 490 2.16 15.07 -12.02
CA GLY A 490 2.46 14.92 -10.59
C GLY A 490 2.03 13.56 -9.99
N ASN A 491 0.96 12.95 -10.51
CA ASN A 491 0.55 11.59 -10.11
C ASN A 491 1.56 10.52 -10.54
N ILE A 492 2.27 10.71 -11.66
CA ILE A 492 3.28 9.77 -12.14
C ILE A 492 4.65 10.07 -11.51
N LEU A 493 5.10 11.34 -11.53
CA LEU A 493 6.43 11.74 -11.05
C LEU A 493 6.71 11.34 -9.60
N ARG A 494 5.70 11.36 -8.72
CA ARG A 494 5.89 10.97 -7.31
C ARG A 494 6.38 9.52 -7.14
N PHE A 495 6.19 8.68 -8.16
CA PHE A 495 6.61 7.28 -8.15
C PHE A 495 7.96 7.03 -8.83
N LEU A 496 8.56 8.07 -9.41
CA LEU A 496 9.84 8.03 -10.12
C LEU A 496 11.01 8.41 -9.21
N SER A 497 12.21 7.88 -9.53
CA SER A 497 13.46 8.33 -8.91
C SER A 497 13.84 9.75 -9.37
N PRO A 498 14.73 10.47 -8.67
CA PRO A 498 15.21 11.78 -9.13
C PRO A 498 15.71 11.76 -10.58
N VAL A 499 16.56 10.81 -10.94
CA VAL A 499 17.08 10.67 -12.33
C VAL A 499 15.94 10.45 -13.34
N GLN A 500 14.92 9.67 -12.98
CA GLN A 500 13.77 9.45 -13.87
C GLN A 500 12.89 10.70 -13.99
N ILE A 501 12.77 11.50 -12.93
CA ILE A 501 12.09 12.80 -12.96
C ILE A 501 12.81 13.75 -13.92
N GLU A 502 14.14 13.83 -13.85
CA GLU A 502 14.95 14.61 -14.77
C GLU A 502 14.68 14.23 -16.22
N ASN A 503 14.90 12.96 -16.57
CA ASN A 503 14.66 12.45 -17.92
C ASN A 503 13.22 12.68 -18.41
N THR A 504 12.23 12.54 -17.51
CA THR A 504 10.81 12.78 -17.86
C THR A 504 10.54 14.26 -18.13
N LEU A 505 11.09 15.15 -17.30
CA LEU A 505 10.89 16.60 -17.40
C LEU A 505 11.74 17.26 -18.49
N GLU A 506 12.82 16.65 -18.96
CA GLU A 506 13.58 17.16 -20.11
C GLU A 506 12.83 16.99 -21.43
N HIS A 507 11.83 16.11 -21.48
CA HIS A 507 11.03 15.93 -22.68
C HIS A 507 10.19 17.19 -23.02
N PRO A 508 10.33 17.79 -24.23
CA PRO A 508 9.69 19.07 -24.55
C PRO A 508 8.17 19.10 -24.37
N LYS A 509 7.46 18.04 -24.76
CA LYS A 509 5.99 17.96 -24.57
C LYS A 509 5.55 17.89 -23.11
N ILE A 510 6.40 17.35 -22.22
CA ILE A 510 6.07 17.21 -20.80
C ILE A 510 6.37 18.51 -20.06
N ILE A 511 7.54 19.12 -20.31
CA ILE A 511 7.94 20.36 -19.64
C ILE A 511 7.00 21.52 -19.95
N GLN A 512 6.41 21.52 -21.16
CA GLN A 512 5.37 22.45 -21.59
C GLN A 512 4.03 22.27 -20.87
N LEU A 513 3.82 21.22 -20.07
CA LEU A 513 2.65 21.11 -19.19
C LEU A 513 2.80 21.97 -17.93
N ILE A 514 4.02 22.43 -17.62
CA ILE A 514 4.33 23.27 -16.45
C ILE A 514 4.59 24.69 -16.97
N ASN A 515 3.56 25.54 -16.96
CA ASN A 515 3.61 26.89 -17.53
C ASN A 515 3.34 28.00 -16.52
N THR A 516 2.93 27.68 -15.30
CA THR A 516 2.65 28.63 -14.22
C THR A 516 3.35 28.21 -12.93
N ILE A 517 3.47 29.11 -11.96
CA ILE A 517 3.94 28.73 -10.61
C ILE A 517 2.95 27.80 -9.91
N ASP A 518 1.65 27.91 -10.20
CA ASP A 518 0.67 26.96 -9.67
C ASP A 518 0.93 25.54 -10.19
N ASP A 519 1.32 25.38 -11.46
CA ASP A 519 1.71 24.07 -12.00
C ASP A 519 2.93 23.49 -11.26
N VAL A 520 3.95 24.33 -11.01
CA VAL A 520 5.12 23.92 -10.22
C VAL A 520 4.69 23.50 -8.82
N ASN A 521 3.83 24.28 -8.16
CA ASN A 521 3.31 23.98 -6.83
C ASN A 521 2.47 22.70 -6.80
N VAL A 522 1.69 22.42 -7.85
CA VAL A 522 0.95 21.17 -8.00
C VAL A 522 1.91 19.99 -8.07
N VAL A 523 2.93 20.06 -8.94
CA VAL A 523 3.94 18.99 -9.04
C VAL A 523 4.66 18.79 -7.71
N MET A 524 5.23 19.86 -7.14
CA MET A 524 5.95 19.81 -5.87
C MET A 524 5.08 19.20 -4.77
N GLY A 525 3.81 19.62 -4.65
CA GLY A 525 2.86 19.11 -3.67
C GLY A 525 2.58 17.61 -3.75
N LYS A 526 2.77 16.99 -4.93
CA LYS A 526 2.56 15.54 -5.12
C LYS A 526 3.75 14.68 -4.70
N LEU A 527 4.97 15.20 -4.73
CA LEU A 527 6.20 14.42 -4.57
C LEU A 527 6.37 13.93 -3.13
N PHE A 528 6.92 12.75 -2.94
CA PHE A 528 7.10 12.15 -1.61
C PHE A 528 8.31 12.71 -0.88
N THR A 529 9.40 12.93 -1.62
CA THR A 529 10.72 13.20 -1.02
C THR A 529 11.25 14.59 -1.35
N HIS A 530 12.16 15.06 -0.50
CA HIS A 530 12.94 16.27 -0.76
C HIS A 530 13.80 16.13 -2.02
N GLU A 531 14.46 14.99 -2.25
CA GLU A 531 15.29 14.77 -3.45
C GLU A 531 14.49 14.85 -4.76
N GLN A 532 13.24 14.36 -4.77
CA GLN A 532 12.36 14.52 -5.93
C GLN A 532 12.06 16.01 -6.18
N ARG A 533 11.71 16.78 -5.13
CA ARG A 533 11.42 18.22 -5.22
C ARG A 533 12.65 19.01 -5.67
N LYS A 534 13.82 18.67 -5.13
CA LYS A 534 15.11 19.23 -5.52
C LYS A 534 15.37 19.02 -7.01
N GLN A 535 15.10 17.83 -7.55
CA GLN A 535 15.29 17.59 -8.98
C GLN A 535 14.34 18.44 -9.83
N VAL A 536 13.06 18.53 -9.46
CA VAL A 536 12.11 19.41 -10.16
C VAL A 536 12.58 20.85 -10.11
N PHE A 537 13.09 21.33 -8.97
CA PHE A 537 13.64 22.67 -8.85
C PHE A 537 14.84 22.90 -9.78
N ILE A 538 15.78 21.93 -9.86
CA ILE A 538 16.95 22.03 -10.74
C ILE A 538 16.52 22.18 -12.19
N VAL A 539 15.62 21.30 -12.67
CA VAL A 539 15.12 21.34 -14.05
C VAL A 539 14.34 22.64 -14.35
N MET A 540 13.59 23.16 -13.38
CA MET A 540 12.78 24.36 -13.55
C MET A 540 13.52 25.68 -13.31
N LYS A 541 14.74 25.64 -12.75
CA LYS A 541 15.47 26.81 -12.23
C LYS A 541 15.51 27.99 -13.20
N ASP A 542 15.80 27.73 -14.47
CA ASP A 542 15.98 28.79 -15.48
C ASP A 542 14.65 29.28 -16.09
N ARG A 543 13.55 28.56 -15.82
CA ARG A 543 12.19 28.95 -16.21
C ARG A 543 11.50 29.76 -15.13
N LEU A 544 11.77 29.50 -13.85
CA LEU A 544 11.08 30.16 -12.72
C LEU A 544 11.08 31.70 -12.78
N PRO A 545 12.19 32.41 -13.13
CA PRO A 545 12.18 33.87 -13.21
C PRO A 545 11.31 34.44 -14.33
N LYS A 546 10.94 33.61 -15.31
CA LYS A 546 10.11 33.99 -16.46
C LYS A 546 8.62 33.80 -16.19
N LEU A 547 8.26 33.08 -15.11
CA LEU A 547 6.88 32.81 -14.74
C LEU A 547 6.34 33.93 -13.86
N SER A 548 5.14 34.42 -14.18
CA SER A 548 4.46 35.38 -13.32
C SER A 548 4.03 34.71 -12.01
N MET A 549 4.23 35.41 -10.89
CA MET A 549 3.89 34.88 -9.57
C MET A 549 3.45 35.96 -8.59
N ASN A 550 2.69 35.56 -7.57
CA ASN A 550 2.36 36.37 -6.40
C ASN A 550 3.05 35.84 -5.12
N PHE A 551 2.92 36.56 -4.01
CA PHE A 551 3.58 36.19 -2.74
C PHE A 551 3.06 34.89 -2.14
N GLU A 552 1.76 34.57 -2.30
CA GLU A 552 1.19 33.30 -1.85
C GLU A 552 1.81 32.11 -2.61
N GLN A 553 1.90 32.22 -3.92
CA GLN A 553 2.51 31.22 -4.80
C GLN A 553 4.00 31.01 -4.49
N LEU A 554 4.72 32.10 -4.22
CA LEU A 554 6.12 32.03 -3.78
C LEU A 554 6.23 31.32 -2.42
N GLY A 555 5.42 31.68 -1.43
CA GLY A 555 5.39 31.01 -0.13
C GLY A 555 5.07 29.53 -0.24
N LYS A 556 4.08 29.18 -1.09
CA LYS A 556 3.75 27.79 -1.41
C LYS A 556 4.92 27.05 -2.04
N LEU A 557 5.70 27.66 -2.92
CA LEU A 557 6.85 27.01 -3.54
C LEU A 557 7.98 26.83 -2.52
N MET A 558 8.25 27.87 -1.76
CA MET A 558 9.35 27.90 -0.78
C MET A 558 9.16 26.85 0.32
N GLN A 559 7.92 26.54 0.71
CA GLN A 559 7.64 25.50 1.69
C GLN A 559 8.21 24.13 1.27
N TYR A 560 8.36 23.87 -0.03
CA TYR A 560 8.78 22.57 -0.57
C TYR A 560 10.28 22.43 -0.77
N LEU A 561 11.04 23.51 -0.58
CA LEU A 561 12.46 23.58 -0.87
C LEU A 561 13.28 23.52 0.42
N SER A 562 14.50 22.97 0.34
CA SER A 562 15.47 23.14 1.43
C SER A 562 15.88 24.59 1.56
N TYR A 563 16.50 24.89 2.68
CA TYR A 563 17.10 26.18 2.93
C TYR A 563 17.95 26.69 1.75
N ASP A 564 18.95 25.92 1.31
CA ASP A 564 19.85 26.36 0.23
C ASP A 564 19.11 26.63 -1.08
N LYS A 565 18.06 25.86 -1.37
CA LYS A 565 17.25 26.04 -2.58
C LYS A 565 16.31 27.24 -2.47
N ASN A 566 15.80 27.53 -1.28
CA ASN A 566 15.09 28.77 -1.02
C ASN A 566 15.98 30.00 -1.18
N LYS A 567 17.22 29.97 -0.68
CA LYS A 567 18.20 31.04 -0.91
C LYS A 567 18.47 31.23 -2.41
N GLN A 568 18.67 30.14 -3.15
CA GLN A 568 18.84 30.21 -4.60
C GLN A 568 17.60 30.81 -5.29
N LEU A 569 16.40 30.36 -4.93
CA LEU A 569 15.14 30.86 -5.48
C LEU A 569 14.97 32.37 -5.22
N LEU A 570 15.22 32.82 -3.99
CA LEU A 570 15.14 34.23 -3.62
C LEU A 570 16.16 35.08 -4.37
N ASN A 571 17.33 34.56 -4.72
CA ASN A 571 18.31 35.27 -5.55
C ASN A 571 17.89 35.34 -7.02
N LEU A 572 17.11 34.37 -7.50
CA LEU A 572 16.64 34.31 -8.88
C LEU A 572 15.41 35.20 -9.14
N ILE A 573 14.58 35.46 -8.11
CA ILE A 573 13.34 36.22 -8.24
C ILE A 573 13.52 37.66 -7.75
N SER A 574 13.05 38.62 -8.57
CA SER A 574 12.89 40.02 -8.15
C SER A 574 11.53 40.22 -7.47
N PHE A 575 11.53 40.77 -6.26
CA PHE A 575 10.29 41.08 -5.51
C PHE A 575 9.43 42.13 -6.24
N GLU A 576 10.04 43.04 -6.99
CA GLU A 576 9.34 44.05 -7.79
C GLU A 576 8.51 43.44 -8.92
N LYS A 577 8.85 42.22 -9.36
CA LYS A 577 8.13 41.48 -10.40
C LYS A 577 7.03 40.58 -9.83
N ILE A 578 6.92 40.47 -8.51
CA ILE A 578 5.88 39.69 -7.84
C ILE A 578 4.60 40.52 -7.84
N ARG A 579 3.51 39.95 -8.36
CA ARG A 579 2.19 40.59 -8.35
C ARG A 579 1.69 40.70 -6.91
N ALA A 580 1.71 41.91 -6.37
CA ALA A 580 1.08 42.27 -5.10
C ALA A 580 0.03 43.33 -5.34
N LYS A 581 -1.18 43.12 -4.82
CA LYS A 581 -2.29 44.07 -4.78
C LYS A 581 -2.25 44.91 -3.50
N SER A 582 -1.62 44.41 -2.44
CA SER A 582 -1.49 45.14 -1.17
C SER A 582 -0.28 44.64 -0.35
N PRO A 583 0.19 45.41 0.67
CA PRO A 583 1.15 44.90 1.64
C PRO A 583 0.68 43.64 2.38
N SER A 584 -0.63 43.44 2.54
CA SER A 584 -1.19 42.24 3.15
C SER A 584 -0.90 40.96 2.33
N ASP A 585 -0.58 41.06 1.04
CA ASP A 585 -0.19 39.90 0.24
C ASP A 585 1.16 39.31 0.70
N ILE A 586 2.03 40.14 1.30
CA ILE A 586 3.28 39.65 1.91
C ILE A 586 2.99 38.74 3.11
N LEU A 587 1.87 38.93 3.83
CA LEU A 587 1.46 37.97 4.86
C LEU A 587 1.26 36.59 4.28
N MET A 588 0.77 36.49 3.04
CA MET A 588 0.54 35.20 2.39
C MET A 588 1.85 34.45 2.10
N LEU A 589 2.98 35.16 1.92
CA LEU A 589 4.30 34.53 1.88
C LEU A 589 4.63 33.89 3.23
N PHE A 590 4.51 34.65 4.31
CA PHE A 590 4.94 34.21 5.64
C PHE A 590 4.00 33.22 6.32
N LYS A 591 2.71 33.20 5.96
CA LYS A 591 1.73 32.21 6.45
C LYS A 591 2.11 30.76 6.09
N HIS A 592 3.03 30.55 5.17
CA HIS A 592 3.55 29.23 4.80
C HIS A 592 4.81 28.81 5.59
N PHE A 593 5.33 29.68 6.45
CA PHE A 593 6.55 29.46 7.23
C PHE A 593 6.26 29.37 8.73
N ASN A 594 7.03 28.57 9.45
CA ASN A 594 7.07 28.62 10.91
C ASN A 594 8.04 29.70 11.42
N SER A 595 8.02 30.00 12.72
CA SER A 595 8.88 31.01 13.36
C SER A 595 10.36 30.85 13.00
N HIS A 596 10.88 29.62 13.01
CA HIS A 596 12.28 29.35 12.69
C HIS A 596 12.61 29.71 11.23
N GLN A 597 11.74 29.35 10.29
CA GLN A 597 11.89 29.70 8.87
C GLN A 597 11.78 31.21 8.65
N ILE A 598 10.89 31.90 9.35
CA ILE A 598 10.74 33.36 9.27
C ILE A 598 12.04 34.04 9.72
N GLU A 599 12.53 33.71 10.92
CA GLU A 599 13.79 34.26 11.44
C GLU A 599 14.96 34.01 10.49
N TYR A 600 14.97 32.83 9.87
CA TYR A 600 15.99 32.46 8.93
C TYR A 600 15.94 33.32 7.66
N PHE A 601 14.76 33.48 7.06
CA PHE A 601 14.62 34.15 5.77
C PHE A 601 14.62 35.67 5.89
N LEU A 602 14.25 36.22 7.04
CA LEU A 602 14.12 37.67 7.27
C LEU A 602 15.41 38.45 6.91
N PRO A 603 16.63 38.06 7.34
CA PRO A 603 17.86 38.72 6.90
C PRO A 603 18.10 38.67 5.39
N ILE A 604 17.64 37.61 4.70
CA ILE A 604 17.86 37.42 3.27
C ILE A 604 16.97 38.35 2.44
N ILE A 605 15.76 38.61 2.94
CA ILE A 605 14.75 39.42 2.23
C ILE A 605 14.64 40.83 2.79
N GLU A 606 15.41 41.19 3.81
CA GLU A 606 15.36 42.49 4.50
C GLU A 606 15.38 43.68 3.54
N SER A 607 16.39 43.75 2.67
CA SER A 607 16.52 44.83 1.70
C SER A 607 15.36 44.86 0.71
N LYS A 608 14.86 43.69 0.30
CA LYS A 608 13.73 43.58 -0.62
C LYS A 608 12.42 44.04 0.02
N LEU A 609 12.19 43.72 1.29
CA LEU A 609 11.01 44.17 2.04
C LEU A 609 11.04 45.67 2.31
N LYS A 610 12.21 46.22 2.69
CA LYS A 610 12.42 47.67 2.84
C LYS A 610 12.03 48.43 1.57
N THR A 611 12.55 48.00 0.42
CA THR A 611 12.22 48.60 -0.87
C THR A 611 10.74 48.47 -1.19
N PHE A 612 10.15 47.29 -0.98
CA PHE A 612 8.73 47.06 -1.24
C PHE A 612 7.81 47.96 -0.42
N PHE A 613 8.03 48.05 0.90
CA PHE A 613 7.15 48.85 1.77
C PHE A 613 7.33 50.35 1.56
N SER A 614 8.55 50.79 1.25
CA SER A 614 8.80 52.21 0.90
C SER A 614 8.02 52.64 -0.35
N ASN A 615 7.72 51.69 -1.24
CA ASN A 615 7.02 51.94 -2.49
C ASN A 615 5.50 51.63 -2.44
N THR A 616 4.95 51.23 -1.29
CA THR A 616 3.54 50.81 -1.19
C THR A 616 2.77 51.60 -0.13
N PRO A 617 1.92 52.59 -0.51
CA PRO A 617 1.24 53.47 0.43
C PRO A 617 0.00 52.80 1.06
N ASN A 618 0.20 51.97 2.09
CA ASN A 618 -0.89 51.46 2.94
C ASN A 618 -0.39 51.16 4.38
N PRO A 619 -0.30 52.17 5.26
CA PRO A 619 0.26 52.04 6.60
C PRO A 619 -0.46 51.01 7.49
N ARG A 620 -1.78 50.86 7.34
CA ARG A 620 -2.59 49.89 8.11
C ARG A 620 -2.23 48.46 7.73
N ALA A 621 -2.13 48.16 6.43
CA ALA A 621 -1.73 46.84 5.94
C ALA A 621 -0.27 46.52 6.33
N ILE A 622 0.64 47.49 6.25
CA ILE A 622 2.03 47.37 6.69
C ILE A 622 2.11 47.06 8.19
N PHE A 623 1.33 47.76 9.02
CA PHE A 623 1.28 47.50 10.46
C PHE A 623 0.76 46.09 10.77
N GLY A 624 -0.23 45.59 10.02
CA GLY A 624 -0.68 44.21 10.12
C GLY A 624 0.43 43.19 9.81
N VAL A 625 1.29 43.46 8.82
CA VAL A 625 2.48 42.63 8.52
C VAL A 625 3.48 42.68 9.67
N TYR A 626 3.75 43.86 10.20
CA TYR A 626 4.64 44.04 11.34
C TYR A 626 4.17 43.25 12.57
N LYS A 627 2.90 43.42 12.98
CA LYS A 627 2.32 42.72 14.15
C LYS A 627 2.42 41.20 13.99
N PHE A 628 2.05 40.68 12.82
CA PHE A 628 2.19 39.25 12.53
C PHE A 628 3.65 38.78 12.67
N LEU A 629 4.61 39.48 12.05
CA LEU A 629 6.02 39.07 12.12
C LEU A 629 6.60 39.20 13.53
N GLN A 630 6.19 40.21 14.29
CA GLN A 630 6.60 40.41 15.68
C GLN A 630 6.14 39.26 16.58
N GLU A 631 4.92 38.74 16.37
CA GLU A 631 4.41 37.55 17.09
C GLU A 631 5.17 36.27 16.71
N GLN A 632 5.75 36.20 15.51
CA GLN A 632 6.44 35.01 15.02
C GLN A 632 7.94 34.99 15.30
N VAL A 633 8.58 36.16 15.50
CA VAL A 633 10.02 36.30 15.71
C VAL A 633 10.35 36.34 17.20
N VAL A 634 11.05 35.31 17.67
CA VAL A 634 11.37 35.11 19.09
C VAL A 634 12.79 35.56 19.43
N SER A 635 13.71 35.63 18.46
CA SER A 635 15.11 36.01 18.69
C SER A 635 15.32 37.53 18.73
N GLN A 636 16.32 37.97 19.51
CA GLN A 636 16.73 39.37 19.57
C GLN A 636 17.24 39.87 18.21
N THR A 637 17.98 39.04 17.48
CA THR A 637 18.50 39.38 16.15
C THR A 637 17.37 39.58 15.16
N GLY A 638 16.38 38.68 15.12
CA GLY A 638 15.20 38.85 14.27
C GLY A 638 14.44 40.12 14.59
N ASN A 639 14.24 40.43 15.88
CA ASN A 639 13.57 41.66 16.31
C ASN A 639 14.31 42.93 15.86
N ARG A 640 15.66 42.94 15.91
CA ARG A 640 16.46 44.05 15.37
C ARG A 640 16.23 44.24 13.87
N ILE A 641 16.18 43.14 13.10
CA ILE A 641 15.94 43.19 11.65
C ILE A 641 14.52 43.67 11.36
N LEU A 642 13.51 43.23 12.12
CA LEU A 642 12.15 43.78 12.01
C LEU A 642 12.14 45.28 12.25
N THR A 643 12.73 45.76 13.34
CA THR A 643 12.83 47.21 13.60
C THR A 643 13.48 47.94 12.43
N GLN A 644 14.54 47.38 11.84
CA GLN A 644 15.20 47.97 10.68
C GLN A 644 14.31 47.99 9.43
N ILE A 645 13.52 46.94 9.17
CA ILE A 645 12.62 46.88 8.00
C ILE A 645 11.55 47.98 8.06
N PHE A 646 11.04 48.27 9.25
CA PHE A 646 9.90 49.16 9.43
C PHE A 646 10.26 50.55 10.00
N SER A 647 11.53 50.83 10.32
CA SER A 647 11.96 52.08 10.99
C SER A 647 11.69 53.36 10.19
N SER A 648 11.61 53.28 8.87
CA SER A 648 11.35 54.42 7.98
C SER A 648 9.87 54.63 7.65
N LEU A 649 8.97 53.86 8.25
CA LEU A 649 7.54 53.87 7.92
C LEU A 649 6.72 54.53 9.05
N PRO A 650 5.65 55.27 8.73
CA PRO A 650 4.81 55.96 9.71
C PRO A 650 3.87 54.98 10.47
N ILE A 651 4.43 53.91 11.04
CA ILE A 651 3.68 52.87 11.77
C ILE A 651 3.56 53.15 13.27
N HIS A 652 4.43 53.99 13.84
CA HIS A 652 4.44 54.29 15.28
C HIS A 652 3.20 55.07 15.77
N GLY A 653 2.51 55.82 14.88
CA GLY A 653 1.26 56.50 15.22
C GLY A 653 0.02 55.59 15.23
N LEU A 654 0.10 54.38 14.67
CA LEU A 654 -1.02 53.43 14.60
C LEU A 654 -1.07 52.49 15.81
N ALA A 655 0.06 52.25 16.48
CA ALA A 655 0.14 51.45 17.71
C ALA A 655 -0.60 52.07 18.91
N ALA A 656 -0.91 53.37 18.85
CA ALA A 656 -1.58 54.13 19.91
C ALA A 656 -3.12 54.13 19.80
N LYS A 657 -3.70 53.60 18.71
CA LYS A 657 -5.16 53.41 18.55
C LYS A 657 -5.46 51.91 18.66
N SER A 658 -6.04 51.51 19.78
CA SER A 658 -6.14 50.15 20.32
C SER A 658 -7.02 49.16 19.52
N ASP A 659 -6.89 47.89 19.91
CA ASP A 659 -7.42 46.62 19.38
C ASP A 659 -8.95 46.46 19.15
N GLU A 660 -9.77 47.53 19.15
CA GLU A 660 -11.24 47.43 19.01
C GLU A 660 -11.78 47.55 17.56
N GLU A 661 -11.01 48.06 16.60
CA GLU A 661 -11.50 48.27 15.21
C GLU A 661 -10.94 47.27 14.17
N LEU A 662 -10.28 46.19 14.60
CA LEU A 662 -9.44 45.36 13.72
C LEU A 662 -10.16 44.27 12.89
N PHE A 663 -11.50 44.16 12.93
CA PHE A 663 -12.24 43.14 12.17
C PHE A 663 -13.58 43.61 11.55
N THR A 664 -13.70 44.85 11.08
CA THR A 664 -14.77 45.21 10.13
C THR A 664 -14.21 45.23 8.71
N ALA A 665 -14.71 44.32 7.88
CA ALA A 665 -14.41 44.26 6.45
C ALA A 665 -14.88 45.52 5.73
N ASP A 666 -14.10 45.99 4.74
CA ASP A 666 -14.56 46.98 3.75
C ASP A 666 -15.80 46.45 3.01
N PRO A 667 -16.92 47.18 2.97
CA PRO A 667 -18.07 46.84 2.15
C PRO A 667 -18.03 47.66 0.86
N GLU A 668 -17.33 47.17 -0.17
CA GLU A 668 -17.60 47.54 -1.56
C GLU A 668 -17.61 46.28 -2.43
N CYS A 669 -18.71 45.54 -2.30
CA CYS A 669 -19.26 44.73 -3.38
C CYS A 669 -20.78 44.84 -3.24
N THR A 670 -21.36 45.81 -3.95
CA THR A 670 -22.80 45.89 -4.15
C THR A 670 -23.23 44.69 -4.98
N ASP A 671 -24.09 43.84 -4.42
CA ASP A 671 -24.92 42.93 -5.19
C ASP A 671 -26.39 43.30 -4.94
N GLU A 672 -27.16 43.28 -6.03
CA GLU A 672 -28.57 43.65 -6.07
C GLU A 672 -29.39 42.61 -5.30
N THR A 673 -29.72 42.88 -4.03
CA THR A 673 -30.91 42.34 -3.34
C THR A 673 -30.94 42.87 -1.91
N GLY A 674 -31.61 44.00 -1.70
CA GLY A 674 -31.78 44.58 -0.38
C GLY A 674 -32.44 43.61 0.60
N SER A 675 -31.76 43.30 1.70
CA SER A 675 -32.39 42.96 2.97
C SER A 675 -31.41 43.20 4.14
N HIS A 676 -31.81 44.07 5.07
CA HIS A 676 -31.09 44.35 6.31
C HIS A 676 -31.50 43.34 7.39
N ILE A 677 -30.52 42.74 8.07
CA ILE A 677 -30.72 42.11 9.39
C ILE A 677 -29.73 42.72 10.37
N SER A 678 -30.27 43.36 11.40
CA SER A 678 -29.53 43.94 12.54
C SER A 678 -29.27 42.85 13.58
N ILE A 679 -28.02 42.68 14.03
CA ILE A 679 -27.68 41.81 15.17
C ILE A 679 -27.18 42.69 16.32
N ARG A 680 -27.94 42.72 17.41
CA ARG A 680 -27.51 43.22 18.72
C ARG A 680 -26.56 42.21 19.36
N VAL A 681 -25.38 42.68 19.79
CA VAL A 681 -24.41 41.90 20.55
C VAL A 681 -24.76 41.92 22.05
N LYS A 682 -24.62 40.76 22.71
CA LYS A 682 -24.36 40.63 24.14
C LYS A 682 -23.02 39.94 24.31
#